data_AF-A0A7C2JF96-F1
#
_entry.id   AF-A0A7C2JF96-F1
#
_cell.length_a   1.000
_cell.length_b   1.000
_cell.length_c   1.000
_cell.angle_alpha   90.00
_cell.angle_beta   90.00
_cell.angle_gamma   90.00
#
_symmetry.space_group_name_H-M   'P 1'
#
loop_
_entity.id
_entity.type
_entity.pdbx_description
1 polymer ?
#
loop_
_entity_poly.entity_id
_entity_poly.type
_entity_poly.pdbx_seq_one_letter_code
_entity_poly.pdbx_strand_id
1 'polypeptide(L)'
;MNTRVASFMLGMMLLITISTCQSFISLNYTAEFGECEIDENQDGIADGWITYHTWGGQPLRDMGVVTAISTSQRFSGFGSQQVTFSRVGGDSGRVYFQYNIIDSVTRPPLIPPEGTPLLIRVRMQTQNLQGVTPRILLYRGDLPVVTIASSISANTSGWQNFSAIVPLVPSSSGELVMHLVIEFACQSGAVTGTAWLDAVECLWMQFPKPQRAHPNGLRIAHHNVPVSHWQVLLDPAVDFLIAPLSHVQALSQYLPNAQLGVYMNAAQTSDRQPTPWNDFYGGYQFVLDRYPHWFLRRNGAPFNNPGYPYLWPVDIGLPEVRAQFVQRFLQIRQRLPLPKWIFLDDTGAYWQCDQYPDLNSNQQAWTGFFSYVIPAIHQQTNRAHRFIMNSGSWAGRFVDGNPGQQWITYLDGVMLEHVLVFYRRNNGGEYIYQPYRYNRATLHMTDSTWWGTLRAINAFPEKVWVIVAMCDANENPSMFRYILASYFIMMHANTYLMVEDRRTAGIGTYHKWLGRPEPWIPLGNPRGSWYTVAGTVNDHTGALFARDFENGIVLVNPTENQTYEYTLPRAYKNWDGQVVPAGTRVSIGPKTGLAFYAAPEIKITISPQQVTAMPGETVTFVVQYRNDGLTDATNVKIRVPLPEGLEFVSSSTGGQYMDRQITWTLSSVRAGQAGTLTFQAKVQ
;
A
#
# COMPACT_ATOMS: atom_id res chain seq x y z
N MET A 1 41.99 22.08 23.79
CA MET A 1 41.34 22.35 22.49
C MET A 1 40.52 21.14 22.12
N ASN A 2 39.19 21.20 22.28
CA ASN A 2 38.28 20.16 21.80
C ASN A 2 37.85 20.54 20.38
N THR A 3 38.59 20.06 19.39
CA THR A 3 38.19 20.18 17.97
C THR A 3 37.08 19.18 17.70
N ARG A 4 35.84 19.68 17.55
CA ARG A 4 34.70 18.88 17.11
C ARG A 4 34.91 18.52 15.64
N VAL A 5 35.11 17.24 15.38
CA VAL A 5 35.28 16.66 14.06
C VAL A 5 33.90 16.25 13.53
N ALA A 6 33.57 16.61 12.28
CA ALA A 6 32.33 16.20 11.64
C ALA A 6 32.58 15.03 10.67
N SER A 7 31.76 13.99 10.76
CA SER A 7 31.81 12.81 9.88
C SER A 7 30.58 12.80 8.97
N PHE A 8 30.80 12.76 7.66
CA PHE A 8 29.72 12.71 6.66
C PHE A 8 29.83 11.44 5.82
N MET A 9 28.69 10.77 5.57
CA MET A 9 28.56 9.70 4.57
C MET A 9 27.80 10.21 3.34
N LEU A 10 28.36 10.00 2.15
CA LEU A 10 27.65 10.10 0.88
C LEU A 10 27.47 8.69 0.30
N GLY A 11 26.21 8.24 0.22
CA GLY A 11 25.86 6.89 -0.23
C GLY A 11 26.33 6.57 -1.65
N MET A 12 26.60 5.29 -1.92
CA MET A 12 26.80 4.75 -3.27
C MET A 12 25.53 4.96 -4.12
N MET A 13 25.53 5.98 -4.98
CA MET A 13 24.46 6.18 -5.96
C MET A 13 24.78 5.46 -7.28
N LEU A 14 24.60 4.14 -7.34
CA LEU A 14 24.49 3.43 -8.62
C LEU A 14 23.10 3.72 -9.21
N LEU A 15 22.92 4.90 -9.78
CA LEU A 15 21.69 5.26 -10.49
C LEU A 15 21.74 4.61 -11.88
N ILE A 16 20.69 3.87 -12.25
CA ILE A 16 20.34 3.56 -13.64
C ILE A 16 19.23 4.55 -13.99
N THR A 17 19.36 5.21 -15.14
CA THR A 17 18.57 6.37 -15.57
C THR A 17 17.05 6.19 -15.48
N ILE A 18 16.39 6.97 -14.62
CA ILE A 18 15.35 8.00 -14.90
C ILE A 18 15.04 8.73 -13.58
N SER A 19 15.29 10.05 -13.58
CA SER A 19 14.91 11.11 -12.62
C SER A 19 14.54 10.69 -11.20
N THR A 20 15.35 11.04 -10.17
CA THR A 20 14.86 11.47 -8.84
C THR A 20 15.90 12.25 -8.01
N CYS A 21 15.43 13.28 -7.32
CA CYS A 21 16.07 13.76 -6.10
C CYS A 21 15.69 12.81 -4.97
N GLN A 22 16.63 12.47 -4.09
CA GLN A 22 16.28 11.89 -2.80
C GLN A 22 15.41 12.91 -2.07
N SER A 23 14.11 12.63 -1.95
CA SER A 23 13.20 13.46 -1.14
C SER A 23 13.22 12.93 0.30
N PHE A 24 13.07 13.84 1.24
CA PHE A 24 12.95 13.52 2.65
C PHE A 24 11.52 13.82 3.10
N ILE A 25 10.95 12.94 3.90
CA ILE A 25 9.61 13.10 4.49
C ILE A 25 9.69 12.98 6.02
N SER A 26 8.70 13.50 6.72
CA SER A 26 8.49 13.19 8.14
C SER A 26 7.61 11.96 8.24
N LEU A 27 8.17 10.85 8.68
CA LEU A 27 7.42 9.60 8.88
C LEU A 27 6.73 9.64 10.24
N ASN A 28 5.40 9.55 10.27
CA ASN A 28 4.59 9.67 11.48
C ASN A 28 4.15 8.31 12.02
N TYR A 29 4.81 7.77 13.04
CA TYR A 29 4.53 6.45 13.61
C TYR A 29 3.16 6.30 14.28
N THR A 30 2.43 7.38 14.51
CA THR A 30 1.10 7.37 15.13
C THR A 30 -0.05 7.52 14.12
N ALA A 31 0.26 7.65 12.82
CA ALA A 31 -0.77 7.70 11.78
C ALA A 31 -1.62 6.41 11.80
N GLU A 32 -2.85 6.50 11.28
CA GLU A 32 -3.95 5.50 11.31
C GLU A 32 -4.90 5.65 12.51
N PHE A 33 -4.35 5.61 13.72
CA PHE A 33 -5.10 5.21 14.90
C PHE A 33 -4.78 6.06 16.15
N GLY A 34 -3.57 6.64 16.21
CA GLY A 34 -3.17 7.51 17.31
C GLY A 34 -3.76 8.92 17.24
N GLU A 35 -4.14 9.39 16.06
CA GLU A 35 -4.55 10.78 15.80
C GLU A 35 -5.91 11.16 16.39
N CYS A 36 -6.60 10.19 17.01
CA CYS A 36 -7.85 10.36 17.75
C CYS A 36 -9.13 10.47 16.90
N GLU A 37 -9.11 9.99 15.65
CA GLU A 37 -10.17 10.29 14.67
C GLU A 37 -11.13 9.13 14.32
N ILE A 38 -10.72 7.86 14.49
CA ILE A 38 -11.46 6.69 14.00
C ILE A 38 -11.85 5.77 15.16
N ASP A 39 -13.13 5.37 15.19
CA ASP A 39 -13.71 4.40 16.12
C ASP A 39 -14.50 3.37 15.27
N GLU A 40 -13.79 2.35 14.76
CA GLU A 40 -14.33 1.31 13.89
C GLU A 40 -15.27 0.36 14.65
N ASN A 41 -14.96 0.07 15.93
CA ASN A 41 -15.71 -0.85 16.77
C ASN A 41 -16.91 -0.20 17.49
N GLN A 42 -17.03 1.14 17.44
CA GLN A 42 -18.07 1.97 18.05
C GLN A 42 -18.11 1.90 19.59
N ASP A 43 -16.96 1.83 20.25
CA ASP A 43 -16.85 1.87 21.71
C ASP A 43 -16.64 3.28 22.29
N GLY A 44 -16.54 4.30 21.42
CA GLY A 44 -16.32 5.70 21.77
C GLY A 44 -14.86 6.06 22.04
N ILE A 45 -13.94 5.12 21.87
CA ILE A 45 -12.50 5.29 21.99
C ILE A 45 -11.90 5.19 20.59
N ALA A 46 -10.96 6.09 20.27
CA ALA A 46 -10.24 6.00 19.03
C ALA A 46 -9.45 4.68 19.00
N ASP A 47 -9.61 3.91 17.92
CA ASP A 47 -8.91 2.63 17.76
C ASP A 47 -7.40 2.80 17.96
N GLY A 48 -6.74 1.81 18.57
CA GLY A 48 -5.32 1.87 18.92
C GLY A 48 -5.03 2.51 20.28
N TRP A 49 -6.00 3.17 20.92
CA TRP A 49 -5.89 3.63 22.30
C TRP A 49 -6.37 2.57 23.30
N ILE A 50 -5.61 2.40 24.37
CA ILE A 50 -5.95 1.54 25.51
C ILE A 50 -6.39 2.44 26.65
N THR A 51 -7.59 2.18 27.19
CA THR A 51 -8.09 2.92 28.36
C THR A 51 -8.13 2.06 29.60
N TYR A 52 -7.69 2.61 30.74
CA TYR A 52 -7.79 1.97 32.05
C TYR A 52 -7.86 3.02 33.16
N HIS A 53 -8.25 2.63 34.37
CA HIS A 53 -8.39 3.54 35.50
C HIS A 53 -8.14 2.85 36.85
N THR A 54 -8.03 3.64 37.91
CA THR A 54 -7.66 3.15 39.26
C THR A 54 -8.85 2.74 40.13
N TRP A 55 -10.08 2.75 39.60
CA TRP A 55 -11.32 2.45 40.36
C TRP A 55 -11.79 0.99 40.19
N GLY A 56 -10.87 0.06 39.89
CA GLY A 56 -11.21 -1.34 39.64
C GLY A 56 -11.67 -1.60 38.20
N GLY A 57 -12.48 -2.65 37.98
CA GLY A 57 -12.86 -3.12 36.64
C GLY A 57 -14.22 -2.64 36.12
N GLN A 58 -14.79 -1.58 36.68
CA GLN A 58 -16.08 -1.02 36.22
C GLN A 58 -15.90 -0.24 34.92
N PRO A 59 -16.87 -0.20 33.99
CA PRO A 59 -16.81 0.67 32.82
C PRO A 59 -16.63 2.15 33.17
N LEU A 60 -15.85 2.90 32.37
CA LEU A 60 -15.61 4.34 32.57
C LEU A 60 -16.90 5.16 32.70
N ARG A 61 -17.93 4.83 31.91
CA ARG A 61 -19.23 5.50 31.94
C ARG A 61 -19.91 5.41 33.31
N ASP A 62 -19.73 4.29 34.01
CA ASP A 62 -20.33 4.06 35.33
C ASP A 62 -19.58 4.87 36.39
N MET A 63 -18.33 5.26 36.11
CA MET A 63 -17.51 6.17 36.90
C MET A 63 -17.74 7.65 36.54
N GLY A 64 -18.74 7.96 35.70
CA GLY A 64 -19.05 9.32 35.26
C GLY A 64 -18.09 9.88 34.21
N VAL A 65 -17.41 9.01 33.46
CA VAL A 65 -16.49 9.37 32.37
C VAL A 65 -17.01 8.82 31.05
N VAL A 66 -17.41 9.70 30.12
CA VAL A 66 -17.95 9.31 28.81
C VAL A 66 -16.96 9.67 27.72
N THR A 67 -16.68 8.72 26.84
CA THR A 67 -15.79 8.86 25.68
C THR A 67 -16.59 8.87 24.39
N ALA A 68 -16.13 9.65 23.41
CA ALA A 68 -16.71 9.69 22.07
C ALA A 68 -15.69 10.25 21.07
N ILE A 69 -15.91 10.03 19.77
CA ILE A 69 -15.25 10.79 18.71
C ILE A 69 -16.07 12.04 18.38
N SER A 70 -15.49 13.23 18.56
CA SER A 70 -16.13 14.50 18.22
C SER A 70 -15.79 14.91 16.79
N THR A 71 -16.81 15.09 15.95
CA THR A 71 -16.65 15.61 14.58
C THR A 71 -16.84 17.12 14.48
N SER A 72 -17.25 17.79 15.56
CA SER A 72 -17.45 19.25 15.59
C SER A 72 -16.31 19.99 16.29
N GLN A 73 -15.73 19.39 17.33
CA GLN A 73 -14.58 19.92 18.03
C GLN A 73 -13.34 19.09 17.66
N ARG A 74 -12.61 19.52 16.62
CA ARG A 74 -11.37 18.88 16.16
C ARG A 74 -10.33 19.93 15.76
N PHE A 75 -9.06 19.55 15.78
CA PHE A 75 -7.92 20.33 15.31
C PHE A 75 -7.67 20.07 13.82
N SER A 76 -7.67 18.81 13.40
CA SER A 76 -7.43 18.39 12.02
C SER A 76 -8.34 17.22 11.63
N GLY A 77 -8.18 16.73 10.39
CA GLY A 77 -8.86 15.54 9.87
C GLY A 77 -10.37 15.50 10.10
N PHE A 78 -10.88 14.35 10.52
CA PHE A 78 -12.31 14.04 10.56
C PHE A 78 -12.93 14.08 11.96
N GLY A 79 -12.14 13.85 13.01
CA GLY A 79 -12.63 13.85 14.39
C GLY A 79 -11.53 14.05 15.43
N SER A 80 -11.91 14.09 16.71
CA SER A 80 -10.99 14.08 17.84
C SER A 80 -11.53 13.22 18.98
N GLN A 81 -10.66 12.70 19.84
CA GLN A 81 -11.08 11.93 21.00
C GLN A 81 -11.60 12.89 22.06
N GLN A 82 -12.89 12.80 22.37
CA GLN A 82 -13.54 13.53 23.44
C GLN A 82 -13.60 12.68 24.71
N VAL A 83 -13.35 13.30 25.86
CA VAL A 83 -13.49 12.73 27.20
C VAL A 83 -14.28 13.70 28.07
N THR A 84 -15.46 13.28 28.52
CA THR A 84 -16.38 14.10 29.31
C THR A 84 -16.52 13.56 30.73
N PHE A 85 -16.28 14.42 31.72
CA PHE A 85 -16.41 14.13 33.14
C PHE A 85 -17.73 14.70 33.67
N SER A 86 -18.48 13.88 34.39
CA SER A 86 -19.80 14.24 34.96
C SER A 86 -20.06 13.55 36.31
N ARG A 87 -19.00 13.17 37.01
CA ARG A 87 -19.08 12.43 38.27
C ARG A 87 -19.49 13.37 39.40
N VAL A 88 -20.57 13.03 40.12
CA VAL A 88 -21.13 13.86 41.21
C VAL A 88 -20.52 13.60 42.59
N GLY A 89 -19.72 12.53 42.74
CA GLY A 89 -19.03 12.14 43.98
C GLY A 89 -18.19 10.87 43.80
N GLY A 90 -17.27 10.58 44.72
CA GLY A 90 -16.44 9.36 44.72
C GLY A 90 -14.99 9.60 45.15
N ASP A 91 -14.19 8.53 45.27
CA ASP A 91 -12.78 8.64 45.67
C ASP A 91 -11.91 9.27 44.58
N SER A 92 -10.75 9.80 44.98
CA SER A 92 -9.74 10.24 44.01
C SER A 92 -9.26 9.05 43.15
N GLY A 93 -8.79 9.34 41.95
CA GLY A 93 -8.33 8.30 41.03
C GLY A 93 -7.77 8.86 39.75
N ARG A 94 -7.42 7.98 38.82
CA ARG A 94 -6.81 8.34 37.54
C ARG A 94 -7.46 7.57 36.41
N VAL A 95 -7.68 8.26 35.30
CA VAL A 95 -8.06 7.67 34.01
C VAL A 95 -6.90 7.83 33.05
N TYR A 96 -6.58 6.78 32.34
CA TYR A 96 -5.45 6.71 31.41
C TYR A 96 -5.95 6.42 30.01
N PHE A 97 -5.39 7.15 29.05
CA PHE A 97 -5.42 6.84 27.64
C PHE A 97 -3.98 6.57 27.22
N GLN A 98 -3.67 5.33 26.91
CA GLN A 98 -2.35 4.88 26.50
C GLN A 98 -2.34 4.55 25.01
N TYR A 99 -1.35 5.08 24.29
CA TYR A 99 -1.09 4.75 22.90
C TYR A 99 0.30 4.16 22.75
N ASN A 100 0.38 2.90 22.32
CA ASN A 100 1.64 2.20 22.13
C ASN A 100 2.22 2.53 20.74
N ILE A 101 3.17 3.46 20.70
CA ILE A 101 3.80 3.94 19.46
C ILE A 101 4.76 2.88 18.91
N ILE A 102 5.57 2.28 19.79
CA ILE A 102 6.51 1.20 19.47
C ILE A 102 6.44 0.22 20.64
N ASP A 103 6.11 -1.05 20.41
CA ASP A 103 6.24 -2.10 21.41
C ASP A 103 6.56 -3.46 20.76
N SER A 104 6.66 -4.54 21.54
CA SER A 104 6.96 -5.88 21.03
C SER A 104 5.86 -6.50 20.16
N VAL A 105 4.63 -5.98 20.21
CA VAL A 105 3.45 -6.42 19.46
C VAL A 105 3.29 -5.62 18.16
N THR A 106 3.56 -4.31 18.19
CA THR A 106 3.30 -3.35 17.11
C THR A 106 4.57 -2.84 16.42
N ARG A 107 5.71 -3.53 16.57
CA ARG A 107 7.01 -3.09 16.01
C ARG A 107 6.85 -2.61 14.56
N PRO A 108 7.13 -1.33 14.26
CA PRO A 108 7.07 -0.87 12.90
C PRO A 108 8.15 -1.59 12.10
N PRO A 109 7.92 -1.82 10.80
CA PRO A 109 8.88 -2.55 9.99
C PRO A 109 10.11 -1.68 9.66
N LEU A 110 9.95 -0.37 9.83
CA LEU A 110 10.95 0.65 9.74
C LEU A 110 11.28 1.12 11.15
N ILE A 111 12.43 0.71 11.64
CA ILE A 111 12.92 1.13 12.95
C ILE A 111 13.98 2.21 12.73
N PRO A 112 13.81 3.43 13.29
CA PRO A 112 14.86 4.43 13.24
C PRO A 112 16.13 3.89 13.92
N PRO A 113 17.34 4.24 13.45
CA PRO A 113 18.56 3.90 14.18
C PRO A 113 18.51 4.36 15.64
N GLU A 114 19.15 3.63 16.53
CA GLU A 114 19.29 4.05 17.94
C GLU A 114 19.87 5.47 18.03
N GLY A 115 19.32 6.28 18.93
CA GLY A 115 19.69 7.69 19.10
C GLY A 115 18.99 8.64 18.13
N THR A 116 18.23 8.15 17.14
CA THR A 116 17.47 9.02 16.24
C THR A 116 16.51 9.90 17.04
N PRO A 117 16.53 11.24 16.87
CA PRO A 117 15.60 12.13 17.53
C PRO A 117 14.20 12.01 16.91
N LEU A 118 13.22 11.65 17.73
CA LEU A 118 11.81 11.61 17.36
C LEU A 118 11.08 12.79 17.97
N LEU A 119 10.29 13.51 17.16
CA LEU A 119 9.43 14.58 17.63
C LEU A 119 8.07 13.98 18.03
N ILE A 120 7.75 14.03 19.31
CA ILE A 120 6.42 13.72 19.83
C ILE A 120 5.62 15.00 19.92
N ARG A 121 4.37 14.97 19.44
CA ARG A 121 3.46 16.10 19.51
C ARG A 121 2.04 15.63 19.83
N VAL A 122 1.34 16.37 20.68
CA VAL A 122 -0.04 16.11 21.08
C VAL A 122 -0.78 17.45 21.09
N ARG A 123 -1.97 17.51 20.49
CA ARG A 123 -2.85 18.67 20.63
C ARG A 123 -3.95 18.33 21.61
N MET A 124 -4.19 19.25 22.54
CA MET A 124 -5.25 19.08 23.53
C MET A 124 -5.99 20.38 23.75
N GLN A 125 -7.31 20.27 23.89
CA GLN A 125 -8.17 21.35 24.31
C GLN A 125 -8.97 20.91 25.54
N THR A 126 -9.16 21.81 26.50
CA THR A 126 -9.96 21.56 27.70
C THR A 126 -10.99 22.65 27.90
N GLN A 127 -12.14 22.27 28.45
CA GLN A 127 -13.20 23.20 28.77
C GLN A 127 -13.86 22.80 30.09
N ASN A 128 -13.93 23.78 30.99
CA ASN A 128 -14.59 23.69 32.29
C ASN A 128 -14.18 22.49 33.14
N LEU A 129 -12.92 22.05 33.05
CA LEU A 129 -12.46 20.96 33.92
C LEU A 129 -12.44 21.42 35.37
N GLN A 130 -13.17 20.70 36.24
CA GLN A 130 -13.18 20.93 37.67
C GLN A 130 -12.80 19.66 38.38
N GLY A 131 -11.78 19.73 39.23
CA GLY A 131 -11.27 18.57 39.96
C GLY A 131 -10.57 17.51 39.09
N VAL A 132 -10.26 17.85 37.83
CA VAL A 132 -9.51 17.01 36.90
C VAL A 132 -8.27 17.76 36.45
N THR A 133 -7.11 17.13 36.58
CA THR A 133 -5.82 17.67 36.12
C THR A 133 -5.25 16.76 35.05
N PRO A 134 -5.29 17.15 33.77
CA PRO A 134 -4.67 16.38 32.71
C PRO A 134 -3.14 16.50 32.71
N ARG A 135 -2.47 15.42 32.29
CA ARG A 135 -1.02 15.34 32.11
C ARG A 135 -0.68 14.54 30.86
N ILE A 136 0.49 14.83 30.27
CA ILE A 136 1.00 14.13 29.10
C ILE A 136 2.37 13.56 29.43
N LEU A 137 2.47 12.23 29.38
CA LEU A 137 3.63 11.45 29.79
C LEU A 137 4.10 10.58 28.62
N LEU A 138 5.42 10.43 28.48
CA LEU A 138 6.02 9.56 27.49
C LEU A 138 7.01 8.59 28.15
N TYR A 139 6.78 7.31 27.92
CA TYR A 139 7.60 6.20 28.41
C TYR A 139 8.47 5.67 27.27
N ARG A 140 9.75 5.38 27.56
CA ARG A 140 10.72 4.93 26.55
C ARG A 140 11.79 4.01 27.14
N GLY A 141 11.80 2.74 26.74
CA GLY A 141 12.66 1.72 27.34
C GLY A 141 12.58 1.71 28.86
N ASP A 142 13.73 1.60 29.52
CA ASP A 142 13.86 1.66 31.00
C ASP A 142 14.23 3.06 31.52
N LEU A 143 14.12 4.09 30.67
CA LEU A 143 14.49 5.45 31.04
C LEU A 143 13.41 6.13 31.89
N PRO A 144 13.78 7.16 32.69
CA PRO A 144 12.80 7.98 33.40
C PRO A 144 11.75 8.57 32.45
N VAL A 145 10.50 8.60 32.93
CA VAL A 145 9.35 9.14 32.20
C VAL A 145 9.59 10.58 31.80
N VAL A 146 9.38 10.89 30.52
CA VAL A 146 9.42 12.27 30.02
C VAL A 146 8.05 12.89 30.27
N THR A 147 7.99 13.90 31.12
CA THR A 147 6.77 14.68 31.35
C THR A 147 6.68 15.79 30.31
N ILE A 148 5.88 15.60 29.26
CA ILE A 148 5.65 16.61 28.22
C ILE A 148 4.82 17.76 28.79
N ALA A 149 3.81 17.44 29.61
CA ALA A 149 3.03 18.40 30.37
C ALA A 149 2.69 17.83 31.75
N SER A 150 3.10 18.53 32.82
CA SER A 150 2.85 18.13 34.21
C SER A 150 1.46 18.53 34.74
N SER A 151 0.85 19.52 34.09
CA SER A 151 -0.53 19.96 34.32
C SER A 151 -1.01 20.76 33.11
N ILE A 152 -2.26 20.56 32.70
CA ILE A 152 -2.92 21.35 31.65
C ILE A 152 -4.05 22.17 32.27
N SER A 153 -4.23 23.42 31.80
CA SER A 153 -5.27 24.33 32.30
C SER A 153 -6.65 23.70 32.25
N ALA A 154 -7.51 24.06 33.20
CA ALA A 154 -8.91 23.64 33.22
C ALA A 154 -9.73 24.17 32.03
N ASN A 155 -9.31 25.31 31.49
CA ASN A 155 -9.84 25.95 30.31
C ASN A 155 -8.67 26.38 29.44
N THR A 156 -8.52 25.78 28.27
CA THR A 156 -7.58 26.29 27.27
C THR A 156 -8.31 27.23 26.32
N SER A 157 -7.66 28.33 25.93
CA SER A 157 -8.19 29.26 24.92
C SER A 157 -8.06 28.66 23.51
N GLY A 158 -8.74 27.53 23.27
CA GLY A 158 -8.60 26.70 22.07
C GLY A 158 -7.55 25.58 22.21
N TRP A 159 -7.21 24.96 21.07
CA TRP A 159 -6.21 23.89 20.98
C TRP A 159 -4.82 24.35 21.39
N GLN A 160 -4.19 23.60 22.30
CA GLN A 160 -2.81 23.83 22.73
C GLN A 160 -1.90 22.74 22.17
N ASN A 161 -0.67 23.11 21.85
CA ASN A 161 0.34 22.19 21.31
C ASN A 161 1.36 21.81 22.38
N PHE A 162 1.49 20.52 22.66
CA PHE A 162 2.46 19.96 23.58
C PHE A 162 3.44 19.08 22.81
N SER A 163 4.74 19.24 23.04
CA SER A 163 5.74 18.50 22.28
C SER A 163 7.03 18.23 23.04
N ALA A 164 7.71 17.15 22.69
CA ALA A 164 9.04 16.83 23.15
C ALA A 164 9.85 16.20 22.01
N ILE A 165 11.16 16.41 22.01
CA ILE A 165 12.09 15.66 21.15
C ILE A 165 12.81 14.66 22.04
N VAL A 166 12.71 13.38 21.70
CA VAL A 166 13.35 12.31 22.47
C VAL A 166 14.16 11.40 21.55
N PRO A 167 15.36 10.96 21.96
CA PRO A 167 16.07 9.94 21.22
C PRO A 167 15.37 8.58 21.41
N LEU A 168 15.36 7.78 20.34
CA LEU A 168 14.98 6.37 20.41
C LEU A 168 16.08 5.57 21.13
N VAL A 169 15.72 4.89 22.22
CA VAL A 169 16.67 4.12 23.05
C VAL A 169 16.05 2.76 23.38
N PRO A 170 16.76 1.63 23.20
CA PRO A 170 16.30 0.32 23.62
C PRO A 170 16.28 0.18 25.14
N SER A 171 15.42 -0.70 25.64
CA SER A 171 15.45 -1.16 27.03
C SER A 171 16.74 -1.96 27.32
N SER A 172 16.98 -2.27 28.59
CA SER A 172 18.05 -3.17 29.02
C SER A 172 17.95 -4.58 28.43
N SER A 173 16.75 -5.02 28.02
CA SER A 173 16.53 -6.27 27.29
C SER A 173 16.76 -6.18 25.78
N GLY A 174 17.12 -4.99 25.26
CA GLY A 174 17.31 -4.73 23.84
C GLY A 174 16.01 -4.47 23.06
N GLU A 175 14.87 -4.39 23.75
CA GLU A 175 13.58 -4.12 23.12
C GLU A 175 13.35 -2.61 22.96
N LEU A 176 12.83 -2.22 21.79
CA LEU A 176 12.38 -0.84 21.58
C LEU A 176 10.94 -0.72 22.05
N VAL A 177 10.72 0.05 23.11
CA VAL A 177 9.39 0.33 23.66
C VAL A 177 9.22 1.83 23.82
N MET A 178 8.14 2.37 23.26
CA MET A 178 7.73 3.77 23.39
C MET A 178 6.19 3.85 23.43
N HIS A 179 5.64 4.40 24.51
CA HIS A 179 4.21 4.64 24.59
C HIS A 179 3.90 6.02 25.20
N LEU A 180 2.87 6.65 24.67
CA LEU A 180 2.32 7.92 25.11
C LEU A 180 1.17 7.66 26.07
N VAL A 181 1.10 8.41 27.17
CA VAL A 181 0.00 8.33 28.14
C VAL A 181 -0.57 9.71 28.38
N ILE A 182 -1.88 9.84 28.17
CA ILE A 182 -2.68 10.97 28.65
C ILE A 182 -3.33 10.53 29.95
N GLU A 183 -2.91 11.16 31.05
CA GLU A 183 -3.43 10.90 32.39
C GLU A 183 -4.40 12.00 32.80
N PHE A 184 -5.59 11.63 33.27
CA PHE A 184 -6.53 12.53 33.92
C PHE A 184 -6.58 12.21 35.42
N ALA A 185 -5.87 13.00 36.22
CA ALA A 185 -5.92 12.87 37.68
C ALA A 185 -7.21 13.52 38.22
N CYS A 186 -8.08 12.72 38.79
CA CYS A 186 -9.37 13.13 39.35
C CYS A 186 -9.28 13.22 40.89
N GLN A 187 -9.68 14.35 41.45
CA GLN A 187 -9.80 14.53 42.90
C GLN A 187 -10.98 13.73 43.47
N SER A 188 -11.03 13.61 44.80
CA SER A 188 -12.21 13.08 45.48
C SER A 188 -13.40 14.06 45.37
N GLY A 189 -14.61 13.52 45.35
CA GLY A 189 -15.83 14.29 45.17
C GLY A 189 -16.19 14.50 43.69
N ALA A 190 -16.89 15.61 43.43
CA ALA A 190 -17.41 15.90 42.10
C ALA A 190 -16.28 16.32 41.14
N VAL A 191 -16.36 15.81 39.90
CA VAL A 191 -15.51 16.23 38.78
C VAL A 191 -16.35 16.47 37.54
N THR A 192 -16.07 17.55 36.83
CA THR A 192 -16.83 17.96 35.63
C THR A 192 -15.94 18.52 34.54
N GLY A 193 -16.49 18.66 33.34
CA GLY A 193 -15.85 19.30 32.19
C GLY A 193 -15.48 18.32 31.09
N THR A 194 -14.86 18.84 30.03
CA THR A 194 -14.54 18.05 28.84
C THR A 194 -13.12 18.34 28.38
N ALA A 195 -12.47 17.31 27.86
CA ALA A 195 -11.21 17.41 27.16
C ALA A 195 -11.31 16.78 25.76
N TRP A 196 -10.53 17.31 24.83
CA TRP A 196 -10.37 16.76 23.48
C TRP A 196 -8.89 16.55 23.18
N LEU A 197 -8.57 15.42 22.55
CA LEU A 197 -7.24 15.02 22.11
C LEU A 197 -7.26 14.85 20.59
N ASP A 198 -6.26 15.38 19.91
CA ASP A 198 -6.16 15.33 18.45
C ASP A 198 -4.69 15.45 18.01
N ALA A 199 -4.42 15.08 16.76
CA ALA A 199 -3.15 15.21 16.08
C ALA A 199 -2.00 14.72 16.98
N VAL A 200 -2.08 13.48 17.44
CA VAL A 200 -0.95 12.84 18.10
C VAL A 200 0.03 12.39 17.03
N GLU A 201 1.28 12.87 17.12
CA GLU A 201 2.34 12.60 16.15
C GLU A 201 3.59 12.03 16.84
N CYS A 202 4.20 11.02 16.23
CA CYS A 202 5.58 10.59 16.52
C CYS A 202 6.38 10.62 15.22
N LEU A 203 7.14 11.71 15.00
CA LEU A 203 7.79 11.98 13.73
C LEU A 203 9.25 11.57 13.74
N TRP A 204 9.63 10.65 12.85
CA TRP A 204 11.01 10.55 12.37
C TRP A 204 11.22 11.57 11.26
N MET A 205 11.90 12.66 11.62
CA MET A 205 12.23 13.74 10.70
C MET A 205 13.32 13.29 9.73
N GLN A 206 13.19 13.66 8.46
CA GLN A 206 14.16 13.35 7.39
C GLN A 206 14.27 11.86 7.02
N PHE A 207 13.15 11.12 6.98
CA PHE A 207 13.15 9.79 6.40
C PHE A 207 13.40 9.88 4.88
N PRO A 208 14.43 9.20 4.33
CA PRO A 208 14.72 9.22 2.91
C PRO A 208 13.66 8.43 2.14
N LYS A 209 12.81 9.12 1.37
CA LYS A 209 11.82 8.48 0.49
C LYS A 209 12.50 7.96 -0.78
N PRO A 210 12.56 6.64 -1.01
CA PRO A 210 13.03 6.09 -2.28
C PRO A 210 12.01 6.51 -3.35
N GLN A 211 12.37 7.48 -4.18
CA GLN A 211 11.57 7.78 -5.35
C GLN A 211 12.32 7.20 -6.55
N ARG A 212 11.65 6.31 -7.28
CA ARG A 212 12.19 5.72 -8.50
C ARG A 212 11.02 5.58 -9.47
N ALA A 213 11.02 6.37 -10.54
CA ALA A 213 10.06 6.19 -11.61
C ALA A 213 10.41 4.91 -12.38
N HIS A 214 9.40 4.10 -12.72
CA HIS A 214 9.64 2.87 -13.47
C HIS A 214 10.01 3.19 -14.93
N PRO A 215 11.13 2.68 -15.45
CA PRO A 215 11.65 3.05 -16.77
C PRO A 215 10.98 2.27 -17.93
N ASN A 216 9.84 1.63 -17.66
CA ASN A 216 9.16 0.70 -18.56
C ASN A 216 7.62 0.76 -18.44
N GLY A 217 7.09 1.78 -17.76
CA GLY A 217 5.64 1.97 -17.57
C GLY A 217 4.97 0.98 -16.63
N LEU A 218 5.74 0.14 -15.90
CA LEU A 218 5.22 -0.71 -14.84
C LEU A 218 4.44 0.12 -13.83
N ARG A 219 3.19 -0.30 -13.56
CA ARG A 219 2.37 0.24 -12.48
C ARG A 219 2.13 -0.83 -11.43
N ILE A 220 2.47 -0.52 -10.19
CA ILE A 220 2.45 -1.49 -9.09
C ILE A 220 1.16 -1.32 -8.29
N ALA A 221 0.52 -2.44 -7.99
CA ALA A 221 -0.59 -2.52 -7.06
C ALA A 221 -0.23 -3.34 -5.82
N HIS A 222 -0.84 -2.97 -4.69
CA HIS A 222 -0.82 -3.74 -3.45
C HIS A 222 -2.24 -3.94 -2.91
N HIS A 223 -2.53 -5.13 -2.43
CA HIS A 223 -3.76 -5.49 -1.74
C HIS A 223 -3.44 -6.07 -0.36
N ASN A 224 -4.27 -5.73 0.62
CA ASN A 224 -4.21 -6.29 1.99
C ASN A 224 -2.84 -6.11 2.65
N VAL A 225 -2.37 -4.86 2.67
CA VAL A 225 -1.10 -4.41 3.28
C VAL A 225 -1.19 -4.61 4.81
N PRO A 226 -0.42 -5.55 5.42
CA PRO A 226 -0.39 -5.72 6.87
C PRO A 226 -0.08 -4.46 7.68
N VAL A 227 -0.37 -4.58 8.98
CA VAL A 227 -0.31 -3.65 10.14
C VAL A 227 0.93 -2.73 10.23
N SER A 228 1.91 -2.95 9.38
CA SER A 228 3.18 -2.25 9.29
C SER A 228 3.21 -1.43 7.99
N HIS A 229 2.18 -0.62 7.76
CA HIS A 229 1.91 0.14 6.53
C HIS A 229 3.11 0.92 5.98
N TRP A 230 4.08 1.30 6.82
CA TRP A 230 5.31 1.98 6.41
C TRP A 230 6.24 1.20 5.48
N GLN A 231 6.10 -0.11 5.37
CA GLN A 231 6.89 -0.90 4.41
C GLN A 231 6.63 -0.52 2.95
N VAL A 232 5.44 -0.02 2.62
CA VAL A 232 5.14 0.48 1.26
C VAL A 232 6.01 1.68 0.88
N LEU A 233 6.54 2.43 1.87
CA LEU A 233 7.44 3.54 1.64
C LEU A 233 8.88 3.11 1.35
N LEU A 234 9.21 1.84 1.64
CA LEU A 234 10.50 1.26 1.32
C LEU A 234 10.57 0.66 -0.08
N ASP A 235 9.45 0.46 -0.75
CA ASP A 235 9.41 -0.11 -2.09
C ASP A 235 9.22 1.00 -3.16
N PRO A 236 9.28 0.71 -4.48
CA PRO A 236 8.84 1.69 -5.46
C PRO A 236 7.44 2.17 -5.12
N ALA A 237 7.18 3.44 -5.46
CA ALA A 237 5.90 4.06 -5.17
C ALA A 237 4.76 3.22 -5.77
N VAL A 238 3.91 2.67 -4.89
CA VAL A 238 2.68 2.00 -5.31
C VAL A 238 1.80 2.98 -6.11
N ASP A 239 1.25 2.51 -7.21
CA ASP A 239 0.34 3.28 -8.06
C ASP A 239 -1.14 3.03 -7.71
N PHE A 240 -1.45 1.85 -7.16
CA PHE A 240 -2.78 1.49 -6.65
C PHE A 240 -2.69 0.68 -5.36
N LEU A 241 -3.25 1.18 -4.27
CA LEU A 241 -3.33 0.50 -2.99
C LEU A 241 -4.78 0.14 -2.64
N ILE A 242 -5.02 -1.10 -2.26
CA ILE A 242 -6.26 -1.55 -1.63
C ILE A 242 -5.94 -2.08 -0.23
N ALA A 243 -6.52 -1.48 0.80
CA ALA A 243 -6.26 -1.82 2.20
C ALA A 243 -7.49 -1.52 3.10
N PRO A 244 -7.49 -1.89 4.38
CA PRO A 244 -8.47 -1.38 5.34
C PRO A 244 -8.47 0.16 5.41
N LEU A 245 -9.57 0.78 5.85
CA LEU A 245 -9.70 2.24 5.77
C LEU A 245 -8.60 2.97 6.54
N SER A 246 -8.30 2.51 7.74
CA SER A 246 -7.24 3.07 8.58
C SER A 246 -5.91 3.21 7.84
N HIS A 247 -5.50 2.16 7.13
CA HIS A 247 -4.25 2.11 6.37
C HIS A 247 -4.28 3.07 5.19
N VAL A 248 -5.43 3.13 4.48
CA VAL A 248 -5.61 4.08 3.38
C VAL A 248 -5.46 5.52 3.86
N GLN A 249 -6.05 5.87 5.00
CA GLN A 249 -5.95 7.22 5.55
C GLN A 249 -4.51 7.58 5.91
N ALA A 250 -3.81 6.72 6.65
CA ALA A 250 -2.43 6.99 7.04
C ALA A 250 -1.48 7.12 5.85
N LEU A 251 -1.67 6.30 4.82
CA LEU A 251 -0.81 6.31 3.64
C LEU A 251 -1.18 7.43 2.65
N SER A 252 -2.37 8.02 2.75
CA SER A 252 -2.82 9.08 1.85
C SER A 252 -1.92 10.32 1.85
N GLN A 253 -1.37 10.67 3.01
CA GLN A 253 -0.43 11.79 3.13
C GLN A 253 0.92 11.51 2.45
N TYR A 254 1.32 10.24 2.34
CA TYR A 254 2.61 9.83 1.78
C TYR A 254 2.54 9.42 0.31
N LEU A 255 1.35 9.05 -0.15
CA LEU A 255 1.07 8.56 -1.50
C LEU A 255 0.04 9.44 -2.23
N PRO A 256 0.29 10.76 -2.36
CA PRO A 256 -0.71 11.69 -2.92
C PRO A 256 -1.06 11.41 -4.39
N ASN A 257 -0.21 10.66 -5.10
CA ASN A 257 -0.41 10.31 -6.52
C ASN A 257 -0.94 8.88 -6.73
N ALA A 258 -1.01 8.07 -5.68
CA ALA A 258 -1.52 6.70 -5.78
C ALA A 258 -3.05 6.68 -5.81
N GLN A 259 -3.62 5.71 -6.51
CA GLN A 259 -5.03 5.38 -6.34
C GLN A 259 -5.18 4.63 -5.02
N LEU A 260 -6.01 5.14 -4.10
CA LEU A 260 -6.24 4.51 -2.81
C LEU A 260 -7.66 3.98 -2.74
N GLY A 261 -7.80 2.72 -2.33
CA GLY A 261 -9.06 2.03 -2.21
C GLY A 261 -9.22 1.30 -0.89
N VAL A 262 -10.44 1.28 -0.38
CA VAL A 262 -10.80 0.56 0.84
C VAL A 262 -11.37 -0.82 0.49
N TYR A 263 -10.89 -1.86 1.16
CA TYR A 263 -11.43 -3.21 1.07
C TYR A 263 -12.82 -3.29 1.70
N MET A 264 -13.78 -3.93 1.04
CA MET A 264 -15.14 -4.15 1.53
C MET A 264 -15.67 -5.52 1.06
N ASN A 265 -16.32 -6.30 1.94
CA ASN A 265 -16.96 -7.55 1.57
C ASN A 265 -18.36 -7.32 0.97
N ALA A 266 -18.65 -7.88 -0.20
CA ALA A 266 -19.89 -7.56 -0.91
C ALA A 266 -21.10 -8.42 -0.52
N ALA A 267 -20.94 -9.67 -0.08
CA ALA A 267 -22.03 -10.65 -0.05
C ALA A 267 -22.10 -11.50 1.22
N GLN A 268 -21.44 -11.07 2.29
CA GLN A 268 -21.37 -11.82 3.55
C GLN A 268 -21.61 -10.93 4.76
N THR A 269 -22.13 -11.53 5.83
CA THR A 269 -22.19 -10.98 7.19
C THR A 269 -21.21 -11.73 8.09
N SER A 270 -20.80 -11.14 9.21
CA SER A 270 -19.77 -11.71 10.10
C SER A 270 -20.31 -12.01 11.49
N ASP A 271 -19.92 -13.14 12.08
CA ASP A 271 -20.20 -13.51 13.49
C ASP A 271 -19.12 -13.01 14.48
N ARG A 272 -18.04 -12.44 13.96
CA ARG A 272 -17.11 -11.60 14.73
C ARG A 272 -17.66 -10.19 14.87
N GLN A 273 -17.02 -9.38 15.73
CA GLN A 273 -17.38 -7.96 15.85
C GLN A 273 -17.44 -7.32 14.45
N PRO A 274 -18.61 -6.77 14.07
CA PRO A 274 -18.81 -6.29 12.72
C PRO A 274 -18.00 -5.02 12.50
N THR A 275 -16.95 -5.10 11.69
CA THR A 275 -16.32 -3.90 11.15
C THR A 275 -17.18 -3.40 9.98
N PRO A 276 -17.27 -2.08 9.74
CA PRO A 276 -18.02 -1.51 8.62
C PRO A 276 -17.64 -2.08 7.24
N TRP A 277 -16.44 -2.67 7.13
CA TRP A 277 -15.87 -3.20 5.89
C TRP A 277 -16.22 -4.66 5.63
N ASN A 278 -16.52 -5.45 6.67
CA ASN A 278 -16.82 -6.88 6.55
C ASN A 278 -18.32 -7.18 6.64
N ASP A 279 -19.16 -6.15 6.85
CA ASP A 279 -20.60 -6.35 7.05
C ASP A 279 -21.46 -5.14 6.66
N PHE A 280 -22.17 -5.26 5.53
CA PHE A 280 -23.17 -4.27 5.08
C PHE A 280 -24.60 -4.59 5.53
N TYR A 281 -24.78 -5.65 6.33
CA TYR A 281 -26.07 -6.27 6.60
C TYR A 281 -26.51 -6.15 8.06
N GLY A 282 -25.61 -5.68 8.94
CA GLY A 282 -25.90 -5.34 10.33
C GLY A 282 -25.31 -6.30 11.37
N GLY A 283 -24.48 -7.28 10.95
CA GLY A 283 -23.93 -8.31 11.81
C GLY A 283 -24.73 -9.61 11.76
N TYR A 284 -24.04 -10.74 11.95
CA TYR A 284 -24.66 -12.07 11.89
C TYR A 284 -25.86 -12.19 12.83
N GLN A 285 -25.73 -11.75 14.08
CA GLN A 285 -26.81 -11.86 15.07
C GLN A 285 -28.04 -11.04 14.68
N PHE A 286 -27.83 -9.85 14.12
CA PHE A 286 -28.94 -9.02 13.62
C PHE A 286 -29.68 -9.69 12.46
N VAL A 287 -28.94 -10.25 11.50
CA VAL A 287 -29.53 -10.97 10.37
C VAL A 287 -30.24 -12.23 10.86
N LEU A 288 -29.64 -12.98 11.79
CA LEU A 288 -30.24 -14.18 12.37
C LEU A 288 -31.56 -13.90 13.08
N ASP A 289 -31.62 -12.85 13.89
CA ASP A 289 -32.79 -12.54 14.70
C ASP A 289 -33.93 -11.90 13.89
N ARG A 290 -33.59 -11.06 12.90
CA ARG A 290 -34.58 -10.24 12.19
C ARG A 290 -34.86 -10.68 10.77
N TYR A 291 -33.85 -11.21 10.08
CA TYR A 291 -33.94 -11.56 8.66
C TYR A 291 -33.29 -12.91 8.37
N PRO A 292 -33.64 -14.01 9.07
CA PRO A 292 -32.96 -15.30 8.91
C PRO A 292 -33.10 -15.89 7.49
N HIS A 293 -34.07 -15.42 6.70
CA HIS A 293 -34.26 -15.81 5.31
C HIS A 293 -33.21 -15.20 4.36
N TRP A 294 -32.44 -14.19 4.80
CA TRP A 294 -31.35 -13.61 4.02
C TRP A 294 -30.15 -14.53 3.90
N PHE A 295 -29.95 -15.51 4.79
CA PHE A 295 -28.81 -16.42 4.66
C PHE A 295 -28.96 -17.35 3.47
N LEU A 296 -27.86 -17.57 2.74
CA LEU A 296 -27.77 -18.72 1.84
C LEU A 296 -27.82 -20.02 2.65
N ARG A 297 -28.55 -21.01 2.12
CA ARG A 297 -28.83 -22.25 2.83
C ARG A 297 -28.35 -23.47 2.06
N ARG A 298 -27.96 -24.50 2.79
CA ARG A 298 -27.68 -25.83 2.23
C ARG A 298 -28.48 -26.83 3.04
N ASN A 299 -29.35 -27.58 2.38
CA ASN A 299 -30.28 -28.50 3.03
C ASN A 299 -31.14 -27.79 4.10
N GLY A 300 -31.57 -26.56 3.82
CA GLY A 300 -32.44 -25.76 4.69
C GLY A 300 -31.74 -25.04 5.83
N ALA A 301 -30.43 -25.22 6.05
CA ALA A 301 -29.68 -24.56 7.13
C ALA A 301 -28.68 -23.50 6.59
N PRO A 302 -28.48 -22.36 7.27
CA PRO A 302 -27.40 -21.43 6.93
C PRO A 302 -26.05 -22.14 6.97
N PHE A 303 -25.15 -21.79 6.05
CA PHE A 303 -23.79 -22.31 6.04
C PHE A 303 -22.78 -21.16 6.04
N ASN A 304 -21.59 -21.41 6.58
CA ASN A 304 -20.49 -20.45 6.58
C ASN A 304 -19.58 -20.62 5.36
N ASN A 305 -18.80 -19.58 5.07
CA ASN A 305 -17.76 -19.62 4.05
C ASN A 305 -16.71 -20.68 4.42
N PRO A 306 -16.46 -21.71 3.59
CA PRO A 306 -15.47 -22.74 3.90
C PRO A 306 -14.04 -22.21 4.06
N GLY A 307 -13.69 -21.12 3.37
CA GLY A 307 -12.38 -20.48 3.50
C GLY A 307 -12.25 -19.58 4.72
N TYR A 308 -13.37 -19.01 5.18
CA TYR A 308 -13.43 -18.07 6.29
C TYR A 308 -14.65 -18.37 7.17
N PRO A 309 -14.55 -19.33 8.11
CA PRO A 309 -15.71 -19.87 8.84
C PRO A 309 -16.52 -18.87 9.67
N TYR A 310 -16.02 -17.66 9.85
CA TYR A 310 -16.68 -16.54 10.55
C TYR A 310 -17.52 -15.65 9.62
N LEU A 311 -17.46 -15.88 8.31
CA LEU A 311 -18.25 -15.18 7.30
C LEU A 311 -19.42 -16.06 6.85
N TRP A 312 -20.59 -15.44 6.75
CA TRP A 312 -21.87 -16.09 6.46
C TRP A 312 -22.48 -15.45 5.22
N PRO A 313 -22.54 -16.16 4.08
CA PRO A 313 -23.11 -15.63 2.84
C PRO A 313 -24.59 -15.25 2.96
N VAL A 314 -24.96 -14.13 2.37
CA VAL A 314 -26.35 -13.67 2.24
C VAL A 314 -26.84 -13.74 0.79
N ASP A 315 -28.15 -13.84 0.60
CA ASP A 315 -28.83 -13.92 -0.68
C ASP A 315 -28.91 -12.54 -1.33
N ILE A 316 -27.88 -12.19 -2.10
CA ILE A 316 -27.83 -10.99 -2.92
C ILE A 316 -28.86 -10.96 -4.06
N GLY A 317 -29.62 -12.04 -4.25
CA GLY A 317 -30.77 -12.12 -5.15
C GLY A 317 -31.97 -11.30 -4.65
N LEU A 318 -32.09 -11.15 -3.33
CA LEU A 318 -33.20 -10.47 -2.67
C LEU A 318 -33.11 -8.94 -2.81
N PRO A 319 -34.19 -8.25 -3.25
CA PRO A 319 -34.20 -6.78 -3.35
C PRO A 319 -33.87 -6.06 -2.03
N GLU A 320 -34.36 -6.57 -0.91
CA GLU A 320 -34.15 -6.01 0.43
C GLU A 320 -32.68 -6.14 0.90
N VAL A 321 -31.98 -7.20 0.53
CA VAL A 321 -30.54 -7.37 0.81
C VAL A 321 -29.73 -6.32 0.04
N ARG A 322 -30.06 -6.10 -1.25
CA ARG A 322 -29.42 -5.04 -2.06
C ARG A 322 -29.73 -3.65 -1.55
N ALA A 323 -30.97 -3.39 -1.12
CA ALA A 323 -31.35 -2.11 -0.52
C ALA A 323 -30.60 -1.86 0.79
N GLN A 324 -30.46 -2.88 1.63
CA GLN A 324 -29.69 -2.81 2.87
C GLN A 324 -28.23 -2.46 2.60
N PHE A 325 -27.60 -3.07 1.58
CA PHE A 325 -26.24 -2.74 1.18
C PHE A 325 -26.09 -1.25 0.87
N VAL A 326 -26.96 -0.71 0.01
CA VAL A 326 -26.95 0.71 -0.38
C VAL A 326 -27.12 1.62 0.85
N GLN A 327 -28.10 1.32 1.71
CA GLN A 327 -28.35 2.11 2.92
C GLN A 327 -27.14 2.09 3.86
N ARG A 328 -26.54 0.92 4.09
CA ARG A 328 -25.40 0.79 4.99
C ARG A 328 -24.16 1.49 4.44
N PHE A 329 -23.91 1.40 3.13
CA PHE A 329 -22.84 2.15 2.49
C PHE A 329 -23.00 3.67 2.71
N LEU A 330 -24.21 4.22 2.53
CA LEU A 330 -24.48 5.64 2.73
C LEU A 330 -24.31 6.07 4.19
N GLN A 331 -24.70 5.22 5.14
CA GLN A 331 -24.48 5.46 6.57
C GLN A 331 -22.99 5.48 6.93
N ILE A 332 -22.20 4.55 6.36
CA ILE A 332 -20.75 4.50 6.57
C ILE A 332 -20.10 5.77 6.03
N ARG A 333 -20.46 6.18 4.81
CA ARG A 333 -19.96 7.42 4.18
C ARG A 333 -20.25 8.69 4.99
N GLN A 334 -21.32 8.71 5.78
CA GLN A 334 -21.64 9.87 6.63
C GLN A 334 -20.72 9.99 7.86
N ARG A 335 -20.07 8.90 8.26
CA ARG A 335 -19.29 8.82 9.51
C ARG A 335 -17.80 8.68 9.27
N LEU A 336 -17.42 8.06 8.15
CA LEU A 336 -16.05 7.68 7.86
C LEU A 336 -15.61 8.30 6.52
N PRO A 337 -14.35 8.74 6.42
CA PRO A 337 -13.83 9.41 5.24
C PRO A 337 -13.41 8.41 4.15
N LEU A 338 -14.41 7.79 3.53
CA LEU A 338 -14.17 6.78 2.50
C LEU A 338 -13.33 7.36 1.34
N PRO A 339 -12.29 6.63 0.88
CA PRO A 339 -11.50 7.06 -0.26
C PRO A 339 -12.33 6.98 -1.55
N LYS A 340 -11.72 7.46 -2.64
CA LYS A 340 -12.35 7.43 -3.96
C LYS A 340 -12.68 6.01 -4.41
N TRP A 341 -11.79 5.04 -4.18
CA TRP A 341 -12.00 3.67 -4.64
C TRP A 341 -12.59 2.77 -3.55
N ILE A 342 -13.57 1.98 -3.94
CA ILE A 342 -14.22 0.97 -3.13
C ILE A 342 -13.95 -0.38 -3.77
N PHE A 343 -13.24 -1.25 -3.06
CA PHE A 343 -12.98 -2.62 -3.50
C PHE A 343 -14.02 -3.56 -2.91
N LEU A 344 -14.70 -4.30 -3.78
CA LEU A 344 -15.74 -5.24 -3.41
C LEU A 344 -15.21 -6.67 -3.54
N ASP A 345 -14.94 -7.31 -2.41
CA ASP A 345 -14.52 -8.71 -2.35
C ASP A 345 -15.70 -9.67 -2.36
N ASP A 346 -15.42 -10.94 -2.65
CA ASP A 346 -16.40 -12.04 -2.84
C ASP A 346 -17.42 -11.77 -3.94
N THR A 347 -17.13 -10.84 -4.84
CA THR A 347 -18.04 -10.50 -5.92
C THR A 347 -18.07 -11.56 -7.02
N GLY A 348 -19.27 -12.00 -7.35
CA GLY A 348 -19.45 -13.10 -8.30
C GLY A 348 -19.02 -14.46 -7.74
N ALA A 349 -18.78 -14.57 -6.42
CA ALA A 349 -18.52 -15.84 -5.75
C ALA A 349 -19.69 -16.81 -5.96
N TYR A 350 -19.37 -18.11 -5.96
CA TYR A 350 -20.36 -19.16 -6.15
C TYR A 350 -20.17 -20.26 -5.10
N TRP A 351 -21.18 -20.40 -4.26
CA TRP A 351 -21.34 -21.55 -3.37
C TRP A 351 -22.64 -22.24 -3.76
N GLN A 352 -22.54 -23.46 -4.27
CA GLN A 352 -23.74 -24.24 -4.57
C GLN A 352 -24.57 -24.40 -3.29
N CYS A 353 -25.82 -23.93 -3.38
CA CYS A 353 -26.74 -23.79 -2.27
C CYS A 353 -28.19 -23.96 -2.75
N ASP A 354 -29.14 -23.96 -1.82
CA ASP A 354 -30.56 -24.18 -2.11
C ASP A 354 -31.14 -23.07 -3.02
N GLN A 355 -30.68 -21.82 -2.84
CA GLN A 355 -31.10 -20.67 -3.64
C GLN A 355 -30.40 -20.61 -5.01
N TYR A 356 -29.16 -21.08 -5.09
CA TYR A 356 -28.34 -21.08 -6.30
C TYR A 356 -27.84 -22.51 -6.59
N PRO A 357 -28.71 -23.38 -7.15
CA PRO A 357 -28.36 -24.77 -7.42
C PRO A 357 -27.31 -24.92 -8.53
N ASP A 358 -27.14 -23.89 -9.36
CA ASP A 358 -26.20 -23.84 -10.47
C ASP A 358 -25.55 -22.45 -10.62
N LEU A 359 -24.52 -22.38 -11.46
CA LEU A 359 -23.78 -21.14 -11.68
C LEU A 359 -24.63 -20.06 -12.35
N ASN A 360 -25.58 -20.43 -13.23
CA ASN A 360 -26.38 -19.47 -14.00
C ASN A 360 -27.35 -18.68 -13.10
N SER A 361 -28.07 -19.38 -12.21
CA SER A 361 -28.93 -18.75 -11.19
C SER A 361 -28.14 -17.79 -10.29
N ASN A 362 -26.93 -18.18 -9.87
CA ASN A 362 -26.03 -17.28 -9.15
C ASN A 362 -25.60 -16.07 -10.00
N GLN A 363 -25.23 -16.24 -11.28
CA GLN A 363 -24.84 -15.12 -12.14
C GLN A 363 -25.98 -14.11 -12.33
N GLN A 364 -27.22 -14.57 -12.43
CA GLN A 364 -28.39 -13.68 -12.53
C GLN A 364 -28.57 -12.84 -11.25
N ALA A 365 -28.37 -13.43 -10.08
CA ALA A 365 -28.39 -12.69 -8.81
C ALA A 365 -27.31 -11.60 -8.79
N TRP A 366 -26.09 -11.91 -9.23
CA TRP A 366 -24.99 -10.93 -9.35
C TRP A 366 -25.26 -9.84 -10.38
N THR A 367 -25.83 -10.16 -11.54
CA THR A 367 -26.29 -9.15 -12.51
C THR A 367 -27.28 -8.19 -11.87
N GLY A 368 -28.24 -8.73 -11.11
CA GLY A 368 -29.20 -7.92 -10.35
C GLY A 368 -28.53 -7.07 -9.27
N PHE A 369 -27.51 -7.58 -8.58
CA PHE A 369 -26.74 -6.82 -7.59
C PHE A 369 -26.05 -5.63 -8.25
N PHE A 370 -25.24 -5.84 -9.29
CA PHE A 370 -24.48 -4.76 -9.93
C PHE A 370 -25.38 -3.71 -10.60
N SER A 371 -26.44 -4.15 -11.28
CA SER A 371 -27.38 -3.24 -11.96
C SER A 371 -28.23 -2.41 -11.00
N TYR A 372 -28.35 -2.81 -9.74
CA TYR A 372 -29.09 -2.06 -8.72
C TYR A 372 -28.15 -1.26 -7.79
N VAL A 373 -27.22 -1.94 -7.11
CA VAL A 373 -26.44 -1.39 -6.00
C VAL A 373 -25.54 -0.24 -6.47
N ILE A 374 -24.77 -0.46 -7.55
CA ILE A 374 -23.79 0.53 -7.99
C ILE A 374 -24.48 1.79 -8.54
N PRO A 375 -25.49 1.69 -9.45
CA PRO A 375 -26.25 2.87 -9.89
C PRO A 375 -26.96 3.60 -8.75
N ALA A 376 -27.55 2.89 -7.78
CA ALA A 376 -28.24 3.51 -6.66
C ALA A 376 -27.29 4.33 -5.77
N ILE A 377 -26.08 3.81 -5.51
CA ILE A 377 -25.05 4.56 -4.78
C ILE A 377 -24.57 5.76 -5.62
N HIS A 378 -24.29 5.56 -6.91
CA HIS A 378 -23.86 6.62 -7.82
C HIS A 378 -24.87 7.77 -7.90
N GLN A 379 -26.16 7.47 -7.96
CA GLN A 379 -27.22 8.48 -7.99
C GLN A 379 -27.25 9.29 -6.69
N GLN A 380 -27.17 8.62 -5.53
CA GLN A 380 -27.26 9.28 -4.22
C GLN A 380 -25.98 9.99 -3.79
N THR A 381 -24.84 9.63 -4.38
CA THR A 381 -23.53 10.22 -4.05
C THR A 381 -22.98 11.10 -5.16
N ASN A 382 -23.73 11.29 -6.27
CA ASN A 382 -23.26 11.96 -7.48
C ASN A 382 -21.90 11.40 -7.98
N ARG A 383 -21.80 10.07 -8.02
CA ARG A 383 -20.58 9.31 -8.39
C ARG A 383 -19.32 9.74 -7.63
N ALA A 384 -19.44 10.07 -6.34
CA ALA A 384 -18.30 10.43 -5.50
C ALA A 384 -17.26 9.30 -5.34
N HIS A 385 -17.69 8.04 -5.52
CA HIS A 385 -16.85 6.86 -5.39
C HIS A 385 -16.78 6.06 -6.71
N ARG A 386 -15.73 5.28 -6.85
CA ARG A 386 -15.48 4.33 -7.94
C ARG A 386 -15.43 2.91 -7.39
N PHE A 387 -15.92 1.95 -8.16
CA PHE A 387 -16.03 0.56 -7.70
C PHE A 387 -15.14 -0.38 -8.51
N ILE A 388 -14.35 -1.17 -7.80
CA ILE A 388 -13.56 -2.28 -8.36
C ILE A 388 -14.01 -3.59 -7.71
N MET A 389 -14.29 -4.59 -8.54
CA MET A 389 -14.73 -5.91 -8.07
C MET A 389 -13.55 -6.88 -7.98
N ASN A 390 -13.56 -7.80 -7.02
CA ASN A 390 -12.71 -8.99 -7.05
C ASN A 390 -13.39 -10.10 -7.85
N SER A 391 -12.85 -10.46 -9.01
CA SER A 391 -13.42 -11.54 -9.82
C SER A 391 -12.68 -12.88 -9.66
N GLY A 392 -11.78 -12.99 -8.68
CA GLY A 392 -10.90 -14.14 -8.56
C GLY A 392 -10.14 -14.37 -9.87
N SER A 393 -10.01 -15.63 -10.29
CA SER A 393 -9.29 -15.98 -11.52
C SER A 393 -10.11 -15.93 -12.82
N TRP A 394 -11.40 -15.56 -12.75
CA TRP A 394 -12.34 -15.78 -13.86
C TRP A 394 -12.34 -14.65 -14.90
N ALA A 395 -11.23 -14.49 -15.64
CA ALA A 395 -11.12 -13.49 -16.70
C ALA A 395 -12.14 -13.69 -17.84
N GLY A 396 -12.45 -14.96 -18.18
CA GLY A 396 -13.42 -15.37 -19.20
C GLY A 396 -14.81 -14.79 -19.02
N ARG A 397 -15.15 -14.45 -17.77
CA ARG A 397 -16.42 -13.81 -17.39
C ARG A 397 -16.66 -12.48 -18.13
N PHE A 398 -15.60 -11.81 -18.57
CA PHE A 398 -15.66 -10.50 -19.23
C PHE A 398 -15.52 -10.59 -20.75
N VAL A 399 -15.60 -11.78 -21.35
CA VAL A 399 -15.53 -11.96 -22.80
C VAL A 399 -16.60 -12.93 -23.28
N ASP A 400 -16.71 -13.12 -24.58
CA ASP A 400 -17.56 -14.15 -25.21
C ASP A 400 -19.05 -14.08 -24.85
N GLY A 401 -19.59 -12.88 -24.59
CA GLY A 401 -21.01 -12.70 -24.25
C GLY A 401 -21.36 -13.04 -22.80
N ASN A 402 -20.36 -13.34 -21.95
CA ASN A 402 -20.60 -13.75 -20.57
C ASN A 402 -21.12 -12.59 -19.70
N PRO A 403 -21.83 -12.88 -18.59
CA PRO A 403 -22.50 -11.87 -17.77
C PRO A 403 -21.59 -10.74 -17.25
N GLY A 404 -20.30 -10.99 -17.05
CA GLY A 404 -19.35 -9.95 -16.62
C GLY A 404 -19.22 -8.79 -17.60
N GLN A 405 -19.46 -9.01 -18.89
CA GLN A 405 -19.50 -7.92 -19.88
C GLN A 405 -20.60 -6.91 -19.57
N GLN A 406 -21.72 -7.34 -18.96
CA GLN A 406 -22.73 -6.43 -18.46
C GLN A 406 -22.29 -5.80 -17.13
N TRP A 407 -21.73 -6.59 -16.21
CA TRP A 407 -21.35 -6.10 -14.87
C TRP A 407 -20.33 -4.97 -14.94
N ILE A 408 -19.32 -5.11 -15.79
CA ILE A 408 -18.25 -4.12 -15.95
C ILE A 408 -18.73 -2.78 -16.50
N THR A 409 -19.94 -2.71 -17.09
CA THR A 409 -20.55 -1.43 -17.48
C THR A 409 -20.94 -0.56 -16.28
N TYR A 410 -21.26 -1.18 -15.14
CA TYR A 410 -21.58 -0.49 -13.90
C TYR A 410 -20.34 -0.17 -13.05
N LEU A 411 -19.26 -0.94 -13.23
CA LEU A 411 -18.02 -0.85 -12.47
C LEU A 411 -16.96 0.04 -13.13
N ASP A 412 -15.97 0.45 -12.35
CA ASP A 412 -14.84 1.25 -12.81
C ASP A 412 -13.55 0.41 -12.97
N GLY A 413 -13.51 -0.77 -12.35
CA GLY A 413 -12.40 -1.71 -12.51
C GLY A 413 -12.70 -3.15 -12.08
N VAL A 414 -11.73 -4.02 -12.36
CA VAL A 414 -11.74 -5.44 -12.00
C VAL A 414 -10.36 -5.82 -11.46
N MET A 415 -10.35 -6.54 -10.34
CA MET A 415 -9.19 -7.29 -9.89
C MET A 415 -9.33 -8.75 -10.32
N LEU A 416 -8.24 -9.29 -10.88
CA LEU A 416 -8.11 -10.69 -11.22
C LEU A 416 -7.02 -11.31 -10.34
N GLU A 417 -7.43 -12.21 -9.46
CA GLU A 417 -6.51 -12.98 -8.62
C GLU A 417 -6.08 -14.27 -9.29
N HIS A 418 -4.91 -14.78 -8.92
CA HIS A 418 -4.44 -16.10 -9.35
C HIS A 418 -4.29 -16.25 -10.87
N VAL A 419 -4.06 -15.14 -11.58
CA VAL A 419 -3.82 -15.13 -13.02
C VAL A 419 -2.33 -15.19 -13.33
N LEU A 420 -1.99 -15.68 -14.53
CA LEU A 420 -0.62 -15.97 -15.00
C LEU A 420 0.06 -17.14 -14.25
N VAL A 421 0.09 -17.09 -12.92
CA VAL A 421 0.70 -18.09 -12.05
C VAL A 421 -0.20 -18.38 -10.83
N PHE A 422 -0.37 -19.67 -10.54
CA PHE A 422 -1.20 -20.19 -9.45
C PHE A 422 -0.39 -20.69 -8.27
N TYR A 423 -1.05 -20.76 -7.12
CA TYR A 423 -0.55 -21.28 -5.86
C TYR A 423 -1.53 -22.34 -5.32
N ARG A 424 -1.04 -23.54 -4.98
CA ARG A 424 -1.83 -24.57 -4.29
C ARG A 424 -1.04 -25.27 -3.20
N ARG A 425 -1.73 -25.78 -2.17
CA ARG A 425 -1.17 -26.80 -1.28
C ARG A 425 -1.15 -28.15 -1.99
N ASN A 426 -0.03 -28.86 -1.91
CA ASN A 426 0.03 -30.27 -2.28
C ASN A 426 -0.58 -31.13 -1.15
N ASN A 427 -0.74 -32.44 -1.41
CA ASN A 427 -1.32 -33.37 -0.43
C ASN A 427 -0.46 -33.54 0.84
N GLY A 428 0.81 -33.13 0.82
CA GLY A 428 1.72 -33.11 1.96
C GLY A 428 1.68 -31.79 2.76
N GLY A 429 0.83 -30.84 2.38
CA GLY A 429 0.71 -29.53 3.04
C GLY A 429 1.73 -28.48 2.58
N GLU A 430 2.67 -28.82 1.70
CA GLU A 430 3.62 -27.86 1.14
C GLU A 430 2.99 -27.05 0.01
N TYR A 431 3.46 -25.82 -0.14
CA TYR A 431 2.99 -24.91 -1.16
C TYR A 431 3.76 -25.07 -2.47
N ILE A 432 3.03 -25.38 -3.55
CA ILE A 432 3.57 -25.50 -4.89
C ILE A 432 3.00 -24.41 -5.79
N TYR A 433 3.89 -23.64 -6.39
CA TYR A 433 3.57 -22.72 -7.47
C TYR A 433 3.49 -23.51 -8.77
N GLN A 434 2.45 -23.24 -9.54
CA GLN A 434 2.29 -23.83 -10.86
C GLN A 434 1.94 -22.72 -11.84
N PRO A 435 2.62 -22.60 -13.00
CA PRO A 435 2.01 -21.90 -14.11
C PRO A 435 0.63 -22.57 -14.32
N TYR A 436 -0.44 -21.77 -14.30
CA TYR A 436 -1.80 -22.20 -13.94
C TYR A 436 -2.36 -23.46 -14.66
N ARG A 437 -3.41 -24.06 -14.06
CA ARG A 437 -4.17 -25.24 -14.47
C ARG A 437 -4.64 -25.25 -15.94
N TYR A 438 -4.50 -26.44 -16.52
CA TYR A 438 -5.38 -27.11 -17.48
C TYR A 438 -6.39 -26.24 -18.24
N ASN A 439 -6.24 -26.27 -19.56
CA ASN A 439 -7.24 -26.17 -20.63
C ASN A 439 -8.52 -27.01 -20.36
N ARG A 440 -9.23 -26.72 -19.26
CA ARG A 440 -10.42 -27.40 -18.74
C ARG A 440 -11.37 -26.42 -18.03
N ALA A 441 -11.43 -25.17 -18.49
CA ALA A 441 -12.66 -24.42 -18.25
C ALA A 441 -13.75 -25.19 -19.02
N THR A 442 -14.54 -26.00 -18.32
CA THR A 442 -15.69 -26.68 -18.94
C THR A 442 -16.75 -25.66 -19.38
N LEU A 443 -16.63 -24.41 -18.92
CA LEU A 443 -17.47 -23.27 -19.27
C LEU A 443 -16.59 -22.07 -19.64
N HIS A 444 -16.90 -21.40 -20.75
CA HIS A 444 -16.18 -20.20 -21.22
C HIS A 444 -16.05 -19.10 -20.15
N MET A 445 -17.05 -18.94 -19.29
CA MET A 445 -17.08 -17.88 -18.26
C MET A 445 -16.07 -18.06 -17.12
N THR A 446 -15.55 -19.27 -16.89
CA THR A 446 -14.54 -19.53 -15.85
C THR A 446 -13.13 -19.65 -16.45
N ASP A 447 -12.94 -19.24 -17.71
CA ASP A 447 -11.62 -19.21 -18.36
C ASP A 447 -10.67 -18.28 -17.58
N SER A 448 -9.66 -18.89 -16.96
CA SER A 448 -8.62 -18.21 -16.19
C SER A 448 -7.25 -18.31 -16.86
N THR A 449 -7.23 -18.61 -18.15
CA THR A 449 -5.98 -18.77 -18.91
C THR A 449 -5.28 -17.42 -19.12
N TRP A 450 -4.00 -17.48 -19.48
CA TRP A 450 -3.24 -16.31 -19.93
C TRP A 450 -3.96 -15.58 -21.08
N TRP A 451 -4.52 -16.35 -22.02
CA TRP A 451 -5.26 -15.82 -23.16
C TRP A 451 -6.59 -15.19 -22.74
N GLY A 452 -7.36 -15.84 -21.87
CA GLY A 452 -8.58 -15.26 -21.29
C GLY A 452 -8.30 -13.93 -20.59
N THR A 453 -7.19 -13.85 -19.84
CA THR A 453 -6.74 -12.63 -19.17
C THR A 453 -6.40 -11.51 -20.17
N LEU A 454 -5.60 -11.80 -21.20
CA LEU A 454 -5.26 -10.84 -22.25
C LEU A 454 -6.51 -10.32 -22.98
N ARG A 455 -7.45 -11.22 -23.33
CA ARG A 455 -8.69 -10.85 -24.01
C ARG A 455 -9.58 -9.95 -23.14
N ALA A 456 -9.76 -10.30 -21.86
CA ALA A 456 -10.58 -9.52 -20.94
C ALA A 456 -10.05 -8.09 -20.78
N ILE A 457 -8.74 -7.94 -20.56
CA ILE A 457 -8.10 -6.63 -20.43
C ILE A 457 -8.23 -5.80 -21.72
N ASN A 458 -7.99 -6.42 -22.88
CA ASN A 458 -8.09 -5.73 -24.17
C ASN A 458 -9.53 -5.37 -24.57
N ALA A 459 -10.53 -6.09 -24.07
CA ALA A 459 -11.93 -5.78 -24.34
C ALA A 459 -12.38 -4.48 -23.66
N PHE A 460 -11.75 -4.13 -22.53
CA PHE A 460 -12.09 -2.95 -21.72
C PHE A 460 -10.83 -2.21 -21.24
N PRO A 461 -10.02 -1.65 -22.15
CA PRO A 461 -8.75 -1.02 -21.82
C PRO A 461 -8.91 0.30 -21.06
N GLU A 462 -10.11 0.90 -21.08
CA GLU A 462 -10.47 2.10 -20.33
C GLU A 462 -10.75 1.82 -18.85
N LYS A 463 -11.07 0.58 -18.49
CA LYS A 463 -11.31 0.16 -17.11
C LYS A 463 -10.01 -0.05 -16.36
N VAL A 464 -10.06 0.07 -15.04
CA VAL A 464 -8.94 -0.35 -14.20
C VAL A 464 -8.86 -1.87 -14.16
N TRP A 465 -7.67 -2.41 -14.39
CA TRP A 465 -7.37 -3.83 -14.22
C TRP A 465 -6.25 -4.00 -13.20
N VAL A 466 -6.52 -4.70 -12.10
CA VAL A 466 -5.49 -5.11 -11.14
C VAL A 466 -5.22 -6.60 -11.31
N ILE A 467 -4.03 -6.94 -11.77
CA ILE A 467 -3.61 -8.32 -12.03
C ILE A 467 -2.81 -8.79 -10.81
N VAL A 468 -3.29 -9.83 -10.12
CA VAL A 468 -2.56 -10.45 -9.00
C VAL A 468 -1.99 -11.79 -9.44
N ALA A 469 -0.66 -11.86 -9.50
CA ALA A 469 0.08 -13.07 -9.83
C ALA A 469 0.78 -13.61 -8.57
N MET A 470 0.54 -14.87 -8.25
CA MET A 470 1.14 -15.52 -7.09
C MET A 470 2.53 -16.05 -7.47
N CYS A 471 3.58 -15.69 -6.74
CA CYS A 471 4.95 -16.08 -7.10
C CYS A 471 5.87 -16.07 -5.88
N ASP A 472 6.64 -17.14 -5.70
CA ASP A 472 7.89 -17.04 -4.94
C ASP A 472 8.96 -16.45 -5.84
N ALA A 473 8.95 -15.12 -5.94
CA ALA A 473 9.90 -14.44 -6.79
C ALA A 473 11.33 -14.63 -6.25
N ASN A 474 11.50 -14.77 -4.93
CA ASN A 474 12.80 -14.82 -4.24
C ASN A 474 13.58 -16.07 -4.62
N GLU A 475 12.91 -17.21 -4.75
CA GLU A 475 13.56 -18.46 -5.16
C GLU A 475 13.33 -18.79 -6.63
N ASN A 476 12.44 -18.07 -7.34
CA ASN A 476 12.10 -18.36 -8.74
C ASN A 476 12.12 -17.12 -9.67
N PRO A 477 13.32 -16.63 -10.06
CA PRO A 477 13.47 -15.48 -10.95
C PRO A 477 12.83 -15.66 -12.34
N SER A 478 12.80 -16.89 -12.88
CA SER A 478 12.20 -17.14 -14.21
C SER A 478 10.69 -16.96 -14.21
N MET A 479 10.02 -17.39 -13.12
CA MET A 479 8.58 -17.16 -12.93
C MET A 479 8.26 -15.67 -12.80
N PHE A 480 9.07 -14.93 -12.04
CA PHE A 480 8.91 -13.48 -11.92
C PHE A 480 9.09 -12.76 -13.27
N ARG A 481 10.10 -13.15 -14.06
CA ARG A 481 10.32 -12.65 -15.43
C ARG A 481 9.15 -12.99 -16.37
N TYR A 482 8.57 -14.19 -16.24
CA TYR A 482 7.36 -14.57 -16.98
C TYR A 482 6.16 -13.68 -16.64
N ILE A 483 5.95 -13.37 -15.36
CA ILE A 483 4.89 -12.47 -14.90
C ILE A 483 5.11 -11.05 -15.44
N LEU A 484 6.31 -10.49 -15.29
CA LEU A 484 6.64 -9.15 -15.78
C LEU A 484 6.49 -9.04 -17.30
N ALA A 485 7.03 -10.01 -18.05
CA ALA A 485 6.88 -10.02 -19.50
C ALA A 485 5.40 -10.12 -19.91
N SER A 486 4.62 -10.96 -19.23
CA SER A 486 3.17 -11.09 -19.46
C SER A 486 2.45 -9.77 -19.20
N TYR A 487 2.77 -9.08 -18.11
CA TYR A 487 2.25 -7.74 -17.82
C TYR A 487 2.60 -6.75 -18.93
N PHE A 488 3.86 -6.70 -19.37
CA PHE A 488 4.28 -5.80 -20.44
C PHE A 488 3.57 -6.06 -21.78
N ILE A 489 3.20 -7.31 -22.07
CA ILE A 489 2.33 -7.64 -23.21
C ILE A 489 0.89 -7.12 -22.98
N MET A 490 0.32 -7.34 -21.80
CA MET A 490 -1.09 -7.06 -21.48
C MET A 490 -1.39 -5.60 -21.14
N MET A 491 -0.40 -4.82 -20.72
CA MET A 491 -0.63 -3.54 -20.05
C MET A 491 -1.25 -2.47 -20.96
N HIS A 492 -2.21 -1.75 -20.38
CA HIS A 492 -2.69 -0.44 -20.81
C HIS A 492 -2.37 0.61 -19.75
N ALA A 493 -2.76 1.86 -20.00
CA ALA A 493 -2.54 2.96 -19.04
C ALA A 493 -3.18 2.70 -17.66
N ASN A 494 -4.25 1.89 -17.59
CA ASN A 494 -5.02 1.58 -16.38
C ASN A 494 -4.79 0.13 -15.88
N THR A 495 -3.69 -0.52 -16.28
CA THR A 495 -3.35 -1.88 -15.83
C THR A 495 -2.27 -1.85 -14.77
N TYR A 496 -2.54 -2.49 -13.64
CA TYR A 496 -1.67 -2.53 -12.47
C TYR A 496 -1.31 -3.98 -12.15
N LEU A 497 -0.08 -4.21 -11.70
CA LEU A 497 0.43 -5.53 -11.33
C LEU A 497 0.69 -5.61 -9.84
N MET A 498 0.14 -6.64 -9.21
CA MET A 498 0.54 -7.12 -7.90
C MET A 498 1.20 -8.48 -8.06
N VAL A 499 2.36 -8.65 -7.42
CA VAL A 499 3.02 -9.95 -7.30
C VAL A 499 3.06 -10.33 -5.83
N GLU A 500 2.43 -11.44 -5.49
CA GLU A 500 2.24 -11.86 -4.12
C GLU A 500 3.12 -13.07 -3.77
N ASP A 501 3.98 -12.93 -2.76
CA ASP A 501 4.73 -14.03 -2.16
C ASP A 501 3.88 -14.72 -1.10
N ARG A 502 3.73 -16.04 -1.19
CA ARG A 502 2.95 -16.84 -0.24
C ARG A 502 3.78 -17.86 0.55
N ARG A 503 5.09 -17.99 0.31
CA ARG A 503 5.92 -19.01 1.00
C ARG A 503 6.36 -18.59 2.39
N THR A 504 6.49 -17.31 2.62
CA THR A 504 6.81 -16.78 3.94
C THR A 504 5.52 -16.66 4.74
N ALA A 505 5.21 -17.66 5.56
CA ALA A 505 4.04 -17.68 6.44
C ALA A 505 4.06 -16.62 7.56
N GLY A 506 4.95 -15.63 7.48
CA GLY A 506 4.95 -14.46 8.36
C GLY A 506 3.95 -13.44 7.83
N ILE A 507 3.08 -12.93 8.70
CA ILE A 507 2.31 -11.72 8.44
C ILE A 507 3.33 -10.62 8.06
N GLY A 508 3.26 -10.04 6.85
CA GLY A 508 4.12 -8.91 6.49
C GLY A 508 5.31 -9.15 5.55
N THR A 509 5.37 -10.27 4.83
CA THR A 509 6.41 -10.46 3.81
C THR A 509 5.96 -9.95 2.44
N TYR A 510 6.07 -8.63 2.28
CA TYR A 510 5.96 -7.99 0.97
C TYR A 510 7.12 -8.40 0.08
N HIS A 511 6.84 -8.58 -1.23
CA HIS A 511 7.90 -8.73 -2.22
C HIS A 511 8.69 -7.45 -2.31
N LYS A 512 9.99 -7.51 -1.99
CA LYS A 512 10.90 -6.37 -2.12
C LYS A 512 11.23 -6.13 -3.59
N TRP A 513 10.47 -5.28 -4.26
CA TRP A 513 10.71 -4.89 -5.65
C TRP A 513 12.08 -4.19 -5.81
N LEU A 514 12.50 -3.39 -4.82
CA LEU A 514 13.79 -2.66 -4.87
C LEU A 514 15.03 -3.56 -4.94
N GLY A 515 14.97 -4.79 -4.43
CA GLY A 515 16.10 -5.73 -4.42
C GLY A 515 16.36 -6.40 -5.77
N ARG A 516 15.50 -6.17 -6.77
CA ARG A 516 15.49 -6.90 -8.03
C ARG A 516 15.87 -6.02 -9.21
N PRO A 517 16.69 -6.49 -10.16
CA PRO A 517 16.99 -5.75 -11.38
C PRO A 517 15.83 -5.74 -12.39
N GLU A 518 14.99 -6.77 -12.44
CA GLU A 518 13.98 -6.95 -13.50
C GLU A 518 12.97 -5.80 -13.63
N PRO A 519 12.42 -5.22 -12.53
CA PRO A 519 11.48 -4.10 -12.63
C PRO A 519 12.10 -2.80 -13.20
N TRP A 520 13.43 -2.74 -13.31
CA TRP A 520 14.18 -1.54 -13.70
C TRP A 520 14.78 -1.60 -15.11
N ILE A 521 14.45 -2.63 -15.90
CA ILE A 521 14.93 -2.67 -17.28
C ILE A 521 14.36 -1.48 -18.07
N PRO A 522 15.20 -0.72 -18.80
CA PRO A 522 14.81 0.55 -19.42
C PRO A 522 14.13 0.37 -20.78
N LEU A 523 12.98 -0.32 -20.81
CA LEU A 523 12.21 -0.56 -22.05
C LEU A 523 11.66 0.74 -22.66
N GLY A 524 11.34 1.75 -21.85
CA GLY A 524 10.58 2.92 -22.26
C GLY A 524 9.07 2.62 -22.39
N ASN A 525 8.35 3.44 -23.16
CA ASN A 525 6.92 3.19 -23.41
C ASN A 525 6.70 2.16 -24.53
N PRO A 526 5.55 1.46 -24.55
CA PRO A 526 5.17 0.60 -25.68
C PRO A 526 5.00 1.40 -26.99
N ARG A 527 5.42 0.83 -28.13
CA ARG A 527 5.28 1.41 -29.49
C ARG A 527 4.04 0.94 -30.24
N GLY A 528 3.05 0.42 -29.53
CA GLY A 528 1.81 -0.08 -30.11
C GLY A 528 1.19 -1.19 -29.27
N SER A 529 0.29 -1.94 -29.91
CA SER A 529 -0.27 -3.16 -29.34
C SER A 529 0.70 -4.32 -29.45
N TRP A 530 0.40 -5.41 -28.76
CA TRP A 530 1.05 -6.70 -28.94
C TRP A 530 0.67 -7.32 -30.31
N TYR A 531 1.46 -8.29 -30.75
CA TYR A 531 1.22 -9.10 -31.94
C TYR A 531 1.74 -10.53 -31.75
N THR A 532 1.31 -11.46 -32.61
CA THR A 532 1.80 -12.84 -32.61
C THR A 532 2.97 -12.97 -33.58
N VAL A 533 4.08 -13.54 -33.11
CA VAL A 533 5.27 -13.84 -33.93
C VAL A 533 5.14 -15.19 -34.63
N ALA A 534 4.61 -16.19 -33.92
CA ALA A 534 4.46 -17.56 -34.39
C ALA A 534 3.33 -18.25 -33.62
N GLY A 535 2.83 -19.37 -34.15
CA GLY A 535 1.67 -20.08 -33.60
C GLY A 535 0.34 -19.41 -33.96
N THR A 536 -0.74 -19.83 -33.29
CA THR A 536 -2.10 -19.33 -33.55
C THR A 536 -2.85 -19.15 -32.23
N VAL A 537 -3.71 -18.14 -32.20
CA VAL A 537 -4.61 -17.89 -31.07
C VAL A 537 -6.01 -18.49 -31.30
N ASN A 538 -6.33 -18.85 -32.54
CA ASN A 538 -7.68 -19.26 -32.95
C ASN A 538 -8.08 -20.65 -32.44
N ASP A 539 -7.12 -21.54 -32.24
CA ASP A 539 -7.35 -22.91 -31.77
C ASP A 539 -7.11 -23.07 -30.26
N HIS A 540 -6.83 -21.98 -29.55
CA HIS A 540 -6.49 -21.96 -28.12
C HIS A 540 -5.26 -22.80 -27.75
N THR A 541 -4.44 -23.23 -28.71
CA THR A 541 -3.15 -23.92 -28.47
C THR A 541 -2.04 -22.94 -28.07
N GLY A 542 -2.22 -21.66 -28.44
CA GLY A 542 -1.41 -20.52 -28.03
C GLY A 542 -0.32 -20.16 -29.04
N ALA A 543 0.25 -18.97 -28.86
CA ALA A 543 1.19 -18.35 -29.78
C ALA A 543 2.41 -17.80 -29.03
N LEU A 544 3.47 -17.47 -29.75
CA LEU A 544 4.51 -16.56 -29.25
C LEU A 544 4.02 -15.12 -29.43
N PHE A 545 3.85 -14.42 -28.31
CA PHE A 545 3.42 -13.02 -28.29
C PHE A 545 4.63 -12.10 -28.19
N ALA A 546 4.55 -10.95 -28.86
CA ALA A 546 5.55 -9.91 -28.82
C ALA A 546 4.92 -8.53 -28.64
N ARG A 547 5.68 -7.61 -28.05
CA ARG A 547 5.36 -6.18 -28.04
C ARG A 547 6.63 -5.35 -28.11
N ASP A 548 6.63 -4.39 -29.03
CA ASP A 548 7.71 -3.44 -29.17
C ASP A 548 7.58 -2.28 -28.18
N PHE A 549 8.74 -1.83 -27.70
CA PHE A 549 8.92 -0.69 -26.82
C PHE A 549 9.91 0.30 -27.45
N GLU A 550 9.96 1.52 -26.92
CA GLU A 550 10.88 2.56 -27.39
C GLU A 550 12.33 2.07 -27.51
N ASN A 551 12.79 1.32 -26.50
CA ASN A 551 14.15 0.85 -26.41
C ASN A 551 14.27 -0.67 -26.58
N GLY A 552 13.19 -1.42 -26.80
CA GLY A 552 13.26 -2.87 -26.67
C GLY A 552 12.08 -3.64 -27.23
N ILE A 553 12.06 -4.93 -26.92
CA ILE A 553 10.98 -5.86 -27.24
C ILE A 553 10.76 -6.81 -26.07
N VAL A 554 9.50 -7.13 -25.80
CA VAL A 554 9.11 -8.17 -24.86
C VAL A 554 8.49 -9.33 -25.62
N LEU A 555 8.85 -10.55 -25.23
CA LEU A 555 8.37 -11.81 -25.82
C LEU A 555 7.78 -12.69 -24.72
N VAL A 556 6.62 -13.29 -24.97
CA VAL A 556 5.98 -14.22 -24.02
C VAL A 556 5.49 -15.45 -24.77
N ASN A 557 5.94 -16.62 -24.30
CA ASN A 557 5.39 -17.90 -24.67
C ASN A 557 4.52 -18.43 -23.51
N PRO A 558 3.19 -18.27 -23.55
CA PRO A 558 2.29 -18.77 -22.53
C PRO A 558 1.85 -20.23 -22.77
N THR A 559 2.33 -20.89 -23.82
CA THR A 559 1.96 -22.28 -24.13
C THR A 559 2.47 -23.26 -23.08
N GLU A 560 1.87 -24.46 -23.04
CA GLU A 560 2.25 -25.53 -22.09
C GLU A 560 3.42 -26.38 -22.57
N ASN A 561 3.55 -26.55 -23.89
CA ASN A 561 4.38 -27.61 -24.46
C ASN A 561 5.07 -27.22 -25.78
N GLN A 562 4.89 -26.00 -26.26
CA GLN A 562 5.56 -25.55 -27.47
C GLN A 562 6.78 -24.70 -27.14
N THR A 563 7.85 -24.90 -27.90
CA THR A 563 9.04 -24.04 -27.91
C THR A 563 9.05 -23.27 -29.20
N TYR A 564 9.24 -21.96 -29.10
CA TYR A 564 9.36 -21.08 -30.26
C TYR A 564 10.79 -20.56 -30.41
N GLU A 565 11.07 -20.00 -31.57
CA GLU A 565 12.36 -19.43 -31.91
C GLU A 565 12.16 -17.98 -32.39
N TYR A 566 13.04 -17.08 -31.97
CA TYR A 566 13.02 -15.69 -32.41
C TYR A 566 14.42 -15.22 -32.76
N THR A 567 14.59 -14.50 -33.86
CA THR A 567 15.89 -13.93 -34.24
C THR A 567 15.94 -12.45 -33.87
N LEU A 568 16.91 -12.07 -33.04
CA LEU A 568 17.05 -10.68 -32.62
C LEU A 568 17.47 -9.79 -33.82
N PRO A 569 16.71 -8.74 -34.16
CA PRO A 569 17.02 -7.91 -35.33
C PRO A 569 18.23 -6.99 -35.13
N ARG A 570 18.65 -6.78 -33.88
CA ARG A 570 19.81 -5.97 -33.50
C ARG A 570 20.37 -6.45 -32.17
N ALA A 571 21.53 -5.93 -31.79
CA ALA A 571 22.10 -6.19 -30.48
C ALA A 571 21.22 -5.59 -29.38
N TYR A 572 20.99 -6.38 -28.33
CA TYR A 572 20.20 -6.01 -27.17
C TYR A 572 20.90 -6.46 -25.90
N LYS A 573 20.49 -5.95 -24.74
CA LYS A 573 20.71 -6.57 -23.45
C LYS A 573 19.51 -7.42 -23.06
N ASN A 574 19.75 -8.55 -22.39
CA ASN A 574 18.69 -9.37 -21.77
C ASN A 574 18.37 -8.87 -20.33
N TRP A 575 17.51 -9.60 -19.61
CA TRP A 575 17.18 -9.34 -18.20
C TRP A 575 18.39 -9.14 -17.28
N ASP A 576 19.48 -9.85 -17.54
CA ASP A 576 20.71 -9.84 -16.74
C ASP A 576 21.71 -8.75 -17.19
N GLY A 577 21.29 -7.87 -18.11
CA GLY A 577 22.13 -6.82 -18.67
C GLY A 577 23.21 -7.32 -19.64
N GLN A 578 23.19 -8.61 -20.01
CA GLN A 578 24.16 -9.21 -20.91
C GLN A 578 23.85 -8.85 -22.36
N VAL A 579 24.85 -8.41 -23.11
CA VAL A 579 24.70 -8.09 -24.53
C VAL A 579 24.54 -9.37 -25.35
N VAL A 580 23.40 -9.48 -26.04
CA VAL A 580 23.08 -10.51 -27.02
C VAL A 580 23.21 -9.91 -28.42
N PRO A 581 24.07 -10.45 -29.30
CA PRO A 581 24.31 -9.90 -30.64
C PRO A 581 23.07 -9.90 -31.55
N ALA A 582 23.14 -9.07 -32.60
CA ALA A 582 22.18 -9.12 -33.70
C ALA A 582 22.25 -10.47 -34.42
N GLY A 583 21.12 -10.97 -34.91
CA GLY A 583 21.04 -12.25 -35.61
C GLY A 583 21.06 -13.48 -34.70
N THR A 584 21.26 -13.33 -33.39
CA THR A 584 21.15 -14.43 -32.45
C THR A 584 19.73 -14.98 -32.46
N ARG A 585 19.61 -16.30 -32.67
CA ARG A 585 18.36 -17.05 -32.57
C ARG A 585 18.17 -17.50 -31.13
N VAL A 586 17.11 -17.03 -30.48
CA VAL A 586 16.78 -17.35 -29.09
C VAL A 586 15.65 -18.38 -29.06
N SER A 587 15.85 -19.42 -28.26
CA SER A 587 14.85 -20.45 -27.99
C SER A 587 13.97 -20.04 -26.81
N ILE A 588 12.66 -20.13 -26.96
CA ILE A 588 11.67 -19.63 -26.01
C ILE A 588 10.76 -20.79 -25.63
N GLY A 589 11.13 -21.48 -24.56
CA GLY A 589 10.38 -22.62 -24.04
C GLY A 589 8.99 -22.23 -23.52
N PRO A 590 8.16 -23.23 -23.17
CA PRO A 590 6.88 -23.02 -22.50
C PRO A 590 6.99 -22.11 -21.29
N LYS A 591 5.91 -21.36 -21.00
CA LYS A 591 5.78 -20.48 -19.81
C LYS A 591 7.00 -19.57 -19.56
N THR A 592 7.54 -19.02 -20.64
CA THR A 592 8.77 -18.20 -20.60
C THR A 592 8.48 -16.77 -21.05
N GLY A 593 9.00 -15.82 -20.29
CA GLY A 593 8.96 -14.39 -20.61
C GLY A 593 10.36 -13.82 -20.77
N LEU A 594 10.63 -13.21 -21.92
CA LEU A 594 11.90 -12.56 -22.23
C LEU A 594 11.68 -11.06 -22.46
N ALA A 595 12.63 -10.25 -22.01
CA ALA A 595 12.71 -8.85 -22.39
C ALA A 595 14.12 -8.55 -22.88
N PHE A 596 14.17 -7.81 -23.99
CA PHE A 596 15.40 -7.37 -24.62
C PHE A 596 15.36 -5.85 -24.80
N TYR A 597 16.42 -5.15 -24.40
CA TYR A 597 16.46 -3.70 -24.43
C TYR A 597 17.81 -3.16 -24.89
N ALA A 598 17.79 -2.01 -25.57
CA ALA A 598 18.93 -1.26 -26.04
C ALA A 598 18.63 0.21 -25.74
N ALA A 599 19.05 0.64 -24.55
CA ALA A 599 18.81 1.97 -24.02
C ALA A 599 20.12 2.59 -23.52
N PRO A 600 20.15 3.90 -23.23
CA PRO A 600 21.23 4.50 -22.48
C PRO A 600 21.14 4.10 -21.01
N GLU A 601 22.29 3.81 -20.40
CA GLU A 601 22.39 3.43 -18.99
C GLU A 601 23.49 4.25 -18.33
N ILE A 602 23.13 5.42 -17.80
CA ILE A 602 24.11 6.28 -17.13
C ILE A 602 24.31 5.80 -15.70
N LYS A 603 25.51 5.28 -15.41
CA LYS A 603 25.99 5.05 -14.05
C LYS A 603 26.73 6.27 -13.54
N ILE A 604 26.59 6.53 -12.24
CA ILE A 604 27.25 7.63 -11.55
C ILE A 604 27.94 7.07 -10.30
N THR A 605 29.07 7.63 -9.92
CA THR A 605 29.69 7.41 -8.61
C THR A 605 30.18 8.74 -8.07
N ILE A 606 30.08 8.93 -6.76
CA ILE A 606 30.61 10.12 -6.08
C ILE A 606 31.65 9.66 -5.08
N SER A 607 32.80 10.34 -5.07
CA SER A 607 33.87 10.12 -4.11
C SER A 607 34.39 11.45 -3.56
N PRO A 608 34.99 11.47 -2.36
CA PRO A 608 35.03 10.38 -1.39
C PRO A 608 33.64 10.02 -0.82
N GLN A 609 33.43 8.74 -0.48
CA GLN A 609 32.16 8.25 0.11
C GLN A 609 32.02 8.61 1.59
N GLN A 610 33.15 8.76 2.27
CA GLN A 610 33.19 9.18 3.67
C GLN A 610 34.27 10.25 3.82
N VAL A 611 33.93 11.31 4.56
CA VAL A 611 34.85 12.40 4.83
C VAL A 611 34.77 12.76 6.30
N THR A 612 35.96 12.95 6.87
CA THR A 612 36.18 13.52 8.19
C THR A 612 36.82 14.87 7.98
N ALA A 613 36.13 15.95 8.36
CA ALA A 613 36.61 17.32 8.14
C ALA A 613 36.22 18.24 9.32
N MET A 614 37.00 19.29 9.50
CA MET A 614 36.76 20.33 10.50
C MET A 614 35.85 21.43 9.95
N PRO A 615 35.04 22.09 10.80
CA PRO A 615 34.31 23.30 10.40
C PRO A 615 35.23 24.34 9.76
N GLY A 616 34.81 24.87 8.62
CA GLY A 616 35.58 25.81 7.80
C GLY A 616 36.43 25.17 6.69
N GLU A 617 36.69 23.87 6.73
CA GLU A 617 37.45 23.17 5.69
C GLU A 617 36.64 22.98 4.41
N THR A 618 37.32 23.00 3.26
CA THR A 618 36.71 22.73 1.95
C THR A 618 37.05 21.33 1.49
N VAL A 619 36.02 20.56 1.15
CA VAL A 619 36.12 19.20 0.63
C VAL A 619 35.86 19.23 -0.88
N THR A 620 36.72 18.57 -1.64
CA THR A 620 36.50 18.36 -3.09
C THR A 620 35.87 17.00 -3.32
N PHE A 621 34.73 16.98 -4.00
CA PHE A 621 34.04 15.78 -4.43
C PHE A 621 34.21 15.57 -5.93
N VAL A 622 34.35 14.31 -6.31
CA VAL A 622 34.48 13.84 -7.70
C VAL A 622 33.24 13.03 -8.04
N VAL A 623 32.57 13.43 -9.11
CA VAL A 623 31.40 12.75 -9.68
C VAL A 623 31.84 12.10 -10.98
N GLN A 624 31.99 10.79 -11.00
CA GLN A 624 32.28 10.06 -12.24
C GLN A 624 30.97 9.58 -12.84
N TYR A 625 30.86 9.63 -14.16
CA TYR A 625 29.72 9.10 -14.88
C TYR A 625 30.15 8.27 -16.08
N ARG A 626 29.36 7.25 -16.45
CA ARG A 626 29.58 6.42 -17.62
C ARG A 626 28.26 5.95 -18.21
N ASN A 627 28.15 5.96 -19.53
CA ASN A 627 27.05 5.28 -20.22
C ASN A 627 27.43 3.82 -20.51
N ASP A 628 26.92 2.91 -19.70
CA ASP A 628 27.08 1.45 -19.89
C ASP A 628 26.04 0.87 -20.88
N GLY A 629 25.16 1.72 -21.43
CA GLY A 629 24.08 1.33 -22.33
C GLY A 629 24.54 1.02 -23.75
N LEU A 630 23.59 0.55 -24.56
CA LEU A 630 23.82 0.25 -25.99
C LEU A 630 23.51 1.43 -26.91
N THR A 631 22.97 2.53 -26.38
CA THR A 631 22.60 3.71 -27.15
C THR A 631 23.09 4.98 -26.47
N ASP A 632 23.25 6.05 -27.26
CA ASP A 632 23.66 7.36 -26.77
C ASP A 632 22.61 7.97 -25.85
N ALA A 633 23.04 8.50 -24.70
CA ALA A 633 22.19 9.29 -23.83
C ALA A 633 22.24 10.75 -24.30
N THR A 634 21.08 11.39 -24.47
CA THR A 634 20.99 12.81 -24.86
C THR A 634 20.35 13.63 -23.75
N ASN A 635 20.70 14.92 -23.66
CA ASN A 635 20.17 15.84 -22.65
C ASN A 635 20.28 15.30 -21.21
N VAL A 636 21.45 14.73 -20.88
CA VAL A 636 21.70 14.10 -19.59
C VAL A 636 21.84 15.17 -18.52
N LYS A 637 21.02 15.08 -17.48
CA LYS A 637 21.10 15.97 -16.32
C LYS A 637 21.63 15.19 -15.12
N ILE A 638 22.81 15.54 -14.64
CA ILE A 638 23.40 15.00 -13.41
C ILE A 638 23.11 15.98 -12.29
N ARG A 639 22.41 15.54 -11.26
CA ARG A 639 22.00 16.35 -10.10
C ARG A 639 22.59 15.76 -8.84
N VAL A 640 23.25 16.57 -8.03
CA VAL A 640 23.82 16.17 -6.76
C VAL A 640 23.25 17.05 -5.66
N PRO A 641 22.45 16.52 -4.72
CA PRO A 641 21.99 17.27 -3.57
C PRO A 641 23.16 17.58 -2.63
N LEU A 642 23.14 18.74 -1.99
CA LEU A 642 24.11 19.18 -1.00
C LEU A 642 23.49 19.05 0.41
N PRO A 643 23.92 18.04 1.20
CA PRO A 643 23.42 17.82 2.57
C PRO A 643 23.56 19.04 3.47
N GLU A 644 22.68 19.20 4.46
CA GLU A 644 22.81 20.24 5.50
C GLU A 644 24.18 20.17 6.21
N GLY A 645 24.69 21.33 6.64
CA GLY A 645 26.06 21.45 7.20
C GLY A 645 27.16 21.64 6.17
N LEU A 646 26.83 21.62 4.87
CA LEU A 646 27.73 21.97 3.78
C LEU A 646 27.27 23.23 3.04
N GLU A 647 28.23 24.07 2.65
CA GLU A 647 28.07 25.26 1.82
C GLU A 647 28.75 25.05 0.46
N PHE A 648 28.04 25.33 -0.64
CA PHE A 648 28.59 25.18 -1.99
C PHE A 648 29.67 26.24 -2.25
N VAL A 649 30.82 25.82 -2.79
CA VAL A 649 31.94 26.71 -3.15
C VAL A 649 32.05 26.86 -4.67
N SER A 650 32.21 25.75 -5.38
CA SER A 650 32.41 25.76 -6.83
C SER A 650 32.07 24.41 -7.47
N SER A 651 31.94 24.38 -8.79
CA SER A 651 31.80 23.15 -9.57
C SER A 651 32.49 23.25 -10.93
N SER A 652 32.95 22.14 -11.48
CA SER A 652 33.46 22.07 -12.84
C SER A 652 32.35 22.14 -13.88
N THR A 653 32.72 22.36 -15.15
CA THR A 653 31.83 22.16 -16.31
C THR A 653 30.49 22.89 -16.21
N GLY A 654 30.48 24.07 -15.58
CA GLY A 654 29.29 24.93 -15.49
C GLY A 654 28.14 24.37 -14.65
N GLY A 655 28.42 23.54 -13.65
CA GLY A 655 27.40 23.09 -12.69
C GLY A 655 26.65 24.27 -12.05
N GLN A 656 25.32 24.22 -12.06
CA GLN A 656 24.47 25.26 -11.50
C GLN A 656 23.99 24.86 -10.10
N TYR A 657 24.26 25.70 -9.11
CA TYR A 657 23.79 25.52 -7.74
C TYR A 657 22.52 26.33 -7.48
N MET A 658 21.43 25.65 -7.11
CA MET A 658 20.15 26.25 -6.74
C MET A 658 19.46 25.30 -5.75
N ASP A 659 18.81 25.85 -4.71
CA ASP A 659 18.02 25.09 -3.73
C ASP A 659 18.75 23.86 -3.13
N ARG A 660 19.99 24.07 -2.68
CA ARG A 660 20.87 23.02 -2.14
C ARG A 660 21.14 21.86 -3.11
N GLN A 661 21.15 22.12 -4.41
CA GLN A 661 21.40 21.09 -5.42
C GLN A 661 22.29 21.63 -6.55
N ILE A 662 23.29 20.83 -6.93
CA ILE A 662 24.19 21.13 -8.05
C ILE A 662 23.71 20.36 -9.28
N THR A 663 23.56 21.04 -10.41
CA THR A 663 23.05 20.43 -11.65
C THR A 663 24.01 20.67 -12.82
N TRP A 664 24.47 19.58 -13.45
CA TRP A 664 25.15 19.61 -14.73
C TRP A 664 24.21 19.14 -15.84
N THR A 665 24.27 19.81 -16.99
CA THR A 665 23.57 19.38 -18.20
C THR A 665 24.59 19.04 -19.28
N LEU A 666 24.58 17.78 -19.70
CA LEU A 666 25.44 17.24 -20.75
C LEU A 666 24.57 17.03 -21.99
N SER A 667 25.00 17.57 -23.14
CA SER A 667 24.24 17.45 -24.39
C SER A 667 24.11 15.99 -24.84
N SER A 668 25.20 15.22 -24.74
CA SER A 668 25.23 13.80 -25.03
C SER A 668 26.32 13.06 -24.24
N VAL A 669 26.04 11.81 -23.89
CA VAL A 669 27.01 10.83 -23.40
C VAL A 669 26.86 9.58 -24.25
N ARG A 670 27.81 9.38 -25.17
CA ARG A 670 27.77 8.26 -26.12
C ARG A 670 27.84 6.91 -25.42
N ALA A 671 27.33 5.85 -26.05
CA ALA A 671 27.48 4.50 -25.53
C ALA A 671 28.97 4.18 -25.25
N GLY A 672 29.27 3.69 -24.04
CA GLY A 672 30.63 3.41 -23.57
C GLY A 672 31.42 4.64 -23.10
N GLN A 673 30.96 5.87 -23.34
CA GLN A 673 31.65 7.09 -22.91
C GLN A 673 31.58 7.25 -21.40
N ALA A 674 32.69 7.69 -20.80
CA ALA A 674 32.78 8.11 -19.42
C ALA A 674 33.26 9.56 -19.31
N GLY A 675 33.02 10.17 -18.15
CA GLY A 675 33.52 11.50 -17.82
C GLY A 675 33.54 11.77 -16.33
N THR A 676 34.09 12.92 -15.97
CA THR A 676 34.27 13.34 -14.59
C THR A 676 33.80 14.78 -14.42
N LEU A 677 33.04 15.00 -13.35
CA LEU A 677 32.63 16.31 -12.84
C LEU A 677 33.19 16.45 -11.42
N THR A 678 33.34 17.68 -10.93
CA THR A 678 33.82 17.94 -9.57
C THR A 678 33.03 19.08 -8.96
N PHE A 679 32.88 19.07 -7.64
CA PHE A 679 32.40 20.21 -6.90
C PHE A 679 33.14 20.34 -5.57
N GLN A 680 33.19 21.55 -5.05
CA GLN A 680 33.76 21.86 -3.75
C GLN A 680 32.66 22.33 -2.81
N ALA A 681 32.70 21.83 -1.58
CA ALA A 681 31.81 22.26 -0.52
C ALA A 681 32.59 22.52 0.77
N LYS A 682 32.22 23.59 1.47
CA LYS A 682 32.80 23.98 2.75
C LYS A 682 31.95 23.48 3.91
N VAL A 683 32.60 22.92 4.92
CA VAL A 683 31.94 22.45 6.15
C VAL A 683 31.57 23.65 7.02
N GLN A 684 30.34 23.71 7.50
CA GLN A 684 29.84 24.79 8.37
C GLN A 684 30.17 24.59 9.84
#